data_AF-A0A1T5CG55-F1
#
_entry.id   AF-A0A1T5CG55-F1
#
_cell.length_a   1.000
_cell.length_b   1.000
_cell.length_c   1.000
_cell.angle_alpha   90.00
_cell.angle_beta   90.00
_cell.angle_gamma   90.00
#
_symmetry.space_group_name_H-M   'P 1'
#
loop_
_entity.id
_entity.type
_entity.pdbx_description
1 polymer ?
#
loop_
_entity_poly.entity_id
_entity_poly.type
_entity_poly.pdbx_seq_one_letter_code
_entity_poly.pdbx_strand_id
1 'polypeptide(L)'
;MDSKNIFNQKRNTFKVMNVLTKSLPAIMLVLSVGLFSGCNDDDIGENYYTFRGETIGQYIEARPERFSEFEKMLELSGVMGLLNAYGSYTVFLPENDAMIALYSSRGKSSVEDFPVDTIRRIVHDHIIRNFEVPSMEFTAGTLPYLTMTGRSLNIQIQSTGGGYNFVVNELSVIRNRDIAAHNGIIHVIDKVIEPSDLTVVEAFSQDDRFSLMYQALVETELYQELLKIRDEDYVIPAEYADLPVTNNIGSLNVVPQERLYGFTIFAVSDVTLAEYGINSLEDMAAYAATVYDRMYPNDSGIEDITNRRNSLNRFIAYHLVNKKLPRHLLIEAYDNTGSNSTESHSVKSVDMFEYIEPMAPNTLLEIRTFRDNNEYDVFNMIPSSGQAIRLVLDNVDNDALNGVYHEIDGILLYNEEVEQMLSSKRIRMNSASFFPELTNNNIRVGNRRGGYPSERYYFPRGYIERVDVSETTEFGYFNSDDRFVNYQGDEVFLLGMYEFTIVTPPVPPGTYEVRFGFVATGNRGAAQLYWNGIPSGIPLDLSRNAGHASIGYIAPGSDPNDPEGFENDRMMRNRGYMKAPASFRVINGTWYGHSTQSARQGPSALRRILGIYTFDEAKNHEFTVRAARSGEFMFDYLEFVPVEVLEFEDIY
;
A
#
# COMPACT_ATOMS: atom_id res chain seq x y z
N MET A 1 84.28 -43.43 -29.57
CA MET A 1 84.92 -42.32 -30.32
C MET A 1 83.82 -41.32 -30.65
N ASP A 2 83.47 -40.45 -29.70
CA ASP A 2 84.26 -39.31 -29.21
C ASP A 2 83.97 -38.07 -30.06
N SER A 3 83.20 -37.10 -29.55
CA SER A 3 83.45 -36.21 -28.40
C SER A 3 84.18 -34.94 -28.83
N LYS A 4 83.74 -33.82 -28.21
CA LYS A 4 84.21 -32.42 -28.37
C LYS A 4 83.55 -31.73 -29.57
N ASN A 5 82.62 -30.79 -29.43
CA ASN A 5 82.48 -29.75 -28.42
C ASN A 5 81.02 -29.26 -28.33
N ILE A 6 80.20 -29.96 -27.54
CA ILE A 6 79.05 -29.37 -26.85
C ILE A 6 79.61 -28.72 -25.58
N PHE A 7 80.46 -27.70 -25.74
CA PHE A 7 81.11 -27.01 -24.62
C PHE A 7 81.67 -25.64 -25.07
N ASN A 8 80.84 -24.79 -25.68
CA ASN A 8 81.09 -23.33 -25.63
C ASN A 8 79.88 -22.42 -25.88
N GLN A 9 78.66 -22.97 -25.84
CA GLN A 9 77.42 -22.17 -25.85
C GLN A 9 76.58 -22.40 -24.58
N LYS A 10 77.24 -22.73 -23.46
CA LYS A 10 76.62 -22.90 -22.12
C LYS A 10 77.47 -22.27 -20.98
N ARG A 11 78.35 -21.31 -21.29
CA ARG A 11 79.19 -20.63 -20.28
C ARG A 11 78.98 -19.12 -20.12
N ASN A 12 78.04 -18.51 -20.85
CA ASN A 12 77.58 -17.14 -20.58
C ASN A 12 76.18 -17.05 -19.94
N THR A 13 75.49 -18.18 -19.75
CA THR A 13 74.16 -18.22 -19.11
C THR A 13 74.18 -18.55 -17.62
N PHE A 14 75.36 -18.75 -17.01
CA PHE A 14 75.49 -19.11 -15.57
C PHE A 14 76.26 -18.09 -14.71
N LYS A 15 76.61 -16.91 -15.25
CA LYS A 15 77.08 -15.75 -14.44
C LYS A 15 76.12 -14.57 -14.43
N VAL A 16 75.06 -14.59 -15.23
CA VAL A 16 73.96 -13.61 -15.17
C VAL A 16 72.87 -14.05 -14.17
N MET A 17 72.87 -15.33 -13.77
CA MET A 17 71.79 -15.92 -12.96
C MET A 17 72.06 -15.96 -11.45
N ASN A 18 73.11 -15.28 -10.95
CA ASN A 18 73.39 -15.17 -9.51
C ASN A 18 73.68 -13.73 -9.02
N VAL A 19 73.46 -12.71 -9.86
CA VAL A 19 73.53 -11.29 -9.47
C VAL A 19 72.18 -10.58 -9.62
N LEU A 20 71.20 -11.18 -10.28
CA LEU A 20 69.83 -10.65 -10.33
C LEU A 20 68.90 -11.20 -9.23
N THR A 21 69.35 -12.17 -8.44
CA THR A 21 68.63 -12.73 -7.29
C THR A 21 68.94 -12.03 -5.95
N LYS A 22 69.68 -10.90 -5.97
CA LYS A 22 69.90 -10.05 -4.78
C LYS A 22 69.56 -8.56 -4.97
N SER A 23 68.84 -8.23 -6.05
CA SER A 23 68.45 -6.84 -6.37
C SER A 23 66.94 -6.65 -6.52
N LEU A 24 66.13 -7.68 -6.25
CA LEU A 24 64.67 -7.57 -6.29
C LEU A 24 63.99 -6.93 -5.07
N PRO A 25 64.61 -6.74 -3.87
CA PRO A 25 63.93 -6.00 -2.80
C PRO A 25 64.14 -4.49 -2.86
N ALA A 26 64.99 -3.96 -3.75
CA ALA A 26 65.25 -2.51 -3.84
C ALA A 26 64.47 -1.80 -4.97
N ILE A 27 63.93 -2.54 -5.94
CA ILE A 27 63.06 -1.97 -7.00
C ILE A 27 61.57 -2.07 -6.61
N MET A 28 61.22 -2.95 -5.68
CA MET A 28 59.89 -3.03 -5.04
C MET A 28 59.71 -2.11 -3.83
N LEU A 29 60.75 -1.39 -3.38
CA LEU A 29 60.67 -0.37 -2.32
C LEU A 29 60.82 1.08 -2.83
N VAL A 30 61.20 1.27 -4.08
CA VAL A 30 61.27 2.60 -4.73
C VAL A 30 60.02 2.92 -5.55
N LEU A 31 59.17 1.92 -5.85
CA LEU A 31 57.81 2.15 -6.33
C LEU A 31 56.78 2.40 -5.21
N SER A 32 57.18 2.33 -3.94
CA SER A 32 56.32 2.57 -2.77
C SER A 32 56.55 3.92 -2.07
N VAL A 33 57.33 4.85 -2.66
CA VAL A 33 57.58 6.20 -2.10
C VAL A 33 57.21 7.32 -3.10
N GLY A 34 56.44 6.99 -4.15
CA GLY A 34 56.05 7.94 -5.22
C GLY A 34 54.58 8.40 -5.22
N LEU A 35 53.83 8.26 -4.13
CA LEU A 35 52.43 8.73 -4.05
C LEU A 35 52.13 9.64 -2.83
N PHE A 36 53.16 10.20 -2.20
CA PHE A 36 52.98 11.43 -1.42
C PHE A 36 53.22 12.63 -2.35
N SER A 37 52.27 12.88 -3.24
CA SER A 37 52.00 14.26 -3.63
C SER A 37 51.20 14.85 -2.49
N GLY A 38 51.82 15.81 -1.79
CA GLY A 38 51.06 16.80 -1.03
C GLY A 38 50.00 17.44 -1.93
N CYS A 39 48.99 18.04 -1.30
CA CYS A 39 48.04 18.92 -1.98
C CYS A 39 48.83 19.89 -2.87
N ASN A 40 48.87 19.59 -4.17
CA ASN A 40 49.13 20.60 -5.16
C ASN A 40 47.78 21.30 -5.31
N ASP A 41 47.71 22.48 -4.72
CA ASP A 41 46.63 23.44 -4.86
C ASP A 41 46.72 24.01 -6.27
N ASP A 42 46.24 23.24 -7.26
CA ASP A 42 46.14 23.68 -8.65
C ASP A 42 44.79 23.19 -9.21
N ASP A 43 43.79 24.03 -8.96
CA ASP A 43 42.72 24.42 -9.88
C ASP A 43 41.98 23.26 -10.60
N ILE A 44 41.23 22.50 -9.80
CA ILE A 44 40.13 21.67 -10.30
C ILE A 44 38.91 22.58 -10.38
N GLY A 45 38.60 22.99 -11.60
CA GLY A 45 37.58 24.00 -11.91
C GLY A 45 36.26 23.84 -11.17
N GLU A 46 35.63 24.99 -10.90
CA GLU A 46 34.32 25.16 -10.28
C GLU A 46 33.25 24.27 -10.93
N ASN A 47 33.05 23.03 -10.46
CA ASN A 47 31.88 22.20 -10.79
C ASN A 47 31.68 21.00 -9.83
N TYR A 48 31.95 21.20 -8.53
CA TYR A 48 31.25 20.47 -7.48
C TYR A 48 30.47 21.49 -6.66
N TYR A 49 29.17 21.61 -6.96
CA TYR A 49 28.24 22.31 -6.10
C TYR A 49 28.06 21.47 -4.82
N THR A 50 28.98 21.62 -3.87
CA THR A 50 28.75 21.18 -2.49
C THR A 50 27.83 22.21 -1.88
N PHE A 51 26.55 21.90 -1.75
CA PHE A 51 25.59 22.75 -1.07
C PHE A 51 26.09 22.97 0.37
N ARG A 52 26.58 24.18 0.66
CA ARG A 52 27.05 24.63 1.99
C ARG A 52 25.91 25.21 2.83
N GLY A 53 24.72 24.65 2.72
CA GLY A 53 23.60 25.07 3.56
C GLY A 53 23.56 24.28 4.86
N GLU A 54 22.87 24.87 5.82
CA GLU A 54 22.50 24.25 7.09
C GLU A 54 21.52 23.07 6.89
N THR A 55 21.53 22.09 7.79
CA THR A 55 20.46 21.09 7.88
C THR A 55 19.15 21.77 8.33
N ILE A 56 18.01 21.09 8.19
CA ILE A 56 16.73 21.62 8.69
C ILE A 56 16.79 21.91 10.19
N GLY A 57 17.36 21.01 11.00
CA GLY A 57 17.53 21.26 12.43
C GLY A 57 18.38 22.50 12.72
N GLN A 58 19.54 22.62 12.05
CA GLN A 58 20.40 23.81 12.16
C GLN A 58 19.69 25.10 11.70
N TYR A 59 18.85 25.03 10.65
CA TYR A 59 18.06 26.16 10.19
C TYR A 59 17.13 26.70 11.28
N ILE A 60 16.50 25.80 12.03
CA ILE A 60 15.58 26.10 13.13
C ILE A 60 16.36 26.68 14.31
N GLU A 61 17.40 25.99 14.77
CA GLU A 61 18.26 26.38 15.90
C GLU A 61 18.91 27.78 15.69
N ALA A 62 19.25 28.12 14.45
CA ALA A 62 19.86 29.40 14.10
C ALA A 62 18.89 30.59 14.12
N ARG A 63 17.57 30.35 14.27
CA ARG A 63 16.50 31.37 14.18
C ARG A 63 15.50 31.28 15.34
N PRO A 64 15.97 31.33 16.60
CA PRO A 64 15.10 31.14 17.77
C PRO A 64 14.02 32.24 17.88
N GLU A 65 14.28 33.44 17.34
CA GLU A 65 13.30 34.53 17.30
C GLU A 65 12.04 34.18 16.50
N ARG A 66 12.12 33.20 15.58
CA ARG A 66 10.99 32.72 14.76
C ARG A 66 10.52 31.32 15.11
N PHE A 67 11.40 30.42 15.57
CA PHE A 67 11.07 28.98 15.65
C PHE A 67 11.36 28.29 16.99
N SER A 68 11.78 29.03 18.02
CA SER A 68 12.12 28.45 19.34
C SER A 68 11.00 27.65 20.01
N GLU A 69 9.73 27.95 19.74
CA GLU A 69 8.62 27.17 20.30
C GLU A 69 8.47 25.80 19.63
N PHE A 70 8.62 25.72 18.30
CA PHE A 70 8.60 24.44 17.59
C PHE A 70 9.89 23.65 17.82
N GLU A 71 11.03 24.31 17.97
CA GLU A 71 12.31 23.71 18.39
C GLU A 71 12.17 22.90 19.68
N LYS A 72 11.58 23.48 20.73
CA LYS A 72 11.29 22.76 21.99
C LYS A 72 10.42 21.51 21.75
N MET A 73 9.42 21.61 20.88
CA MET A 73 8.56 20.47 20.54
C MET A 73 9.33 19.36 19.79
N LEU A 74 10.26 19.74 18.91
CA LEU A 74 11.18 18.81 18.24
C LEU A 74 12.15 18.13 19.21
N GLU A 75 12.63 18.84 20.23
CA GLU A 75 13.47 18.28 21.28
C GLU A 75 12.69 17.28 22.16
N LEU A 76 11.51 17.68 22.65
CA LEU A 76 10.67 16.85 23.51
C LEU A 76 10.12 15.59 22.80
N SER A 77 9.87 15.68 21.50
CA SER A 77 9.47 14.53 20.68
C SER A 77 10.64 13.60 20.30
N GLY A 78 11.89 14.06 20.45
CA GLY A 78 13.10 13.33 20.03
C GLY A 78 13.39 13.40 18.52
N VAL A 79 12.67 14.25 17.78
CA VAL A 79 12.75 14.33 16.31
C VAL A 79 13.85 15.29 15.85
N MET A 80 14.36 16.16 16.71
CA MET A 80 15.45 17.09 16.34
C MET A 80 16.68 16.36 15.79
N GLY A 81 17.06 15.21 16.37
CA GLY A 81 18.17 14.39 15.87
C GLY A 81 17.94 13.88 14.45
N LEU A 82 16.69 13.57 14.09
CA LEU A 82 16.32 13.15 12.73
C LEU A 82 16.52 14.29 11.73
N LEU A 83 16.10 15.51 12.07
CA LEU A 83 16.22 16.70 11.21
C LEU A 83 17.64 17.28 11.14
N ASN A 84 18.54 16.83 12.01
CA ASN A 84 19.97 17.11 11.94
C ASN A 84 20.77 16.03 11.18
N ALA A 85 20.18 14.85 10.94
CA ALA A 85 20.82 13.78 10.21
C ALA A 85 20.66 13.94 8.68
N TYR A 86 21.58 13.33 7.93
CA TYR A 86 21.44 13.20 6.47
C TYR A 86 20.14 12.46 6.10
N GLY A 87 19.48 12.93 5.06
CA GLY A 87 18.21 12.39 4.56
C GLY A 87 17.55 13.38 3.60
N SER A 88 16.32 13.07 3.22
CA SER A 88 15.45 13.97 2.47
C SER A 88 14.16 14.13 3.27
N TYR A 89 13.84 15.37 3.64
CA TYR A 89 12.66 15.70 4.43
C TYR A 89 11.94 16.90 3.84
N THR A 90 10.63 16.97 4.04
CA THR A 90 9.87 18.20 3.85
C THR A 90 9.24 18.57 5.18
N VAL A 91 9.55 19.77 5.68
CA VAL A 91 9.05 20.24 6.97
C VAL A 91 8.16 21.46 6.77
N PHE A 92 6.91 21.34 7.19
CA PHE A 92 6.02 22.47 7.36
C PHE A 92 6.31 23.10 8.72
N LEU A 93 7.01 24.24 8.73
CA LEU A 93 7.60 24.80 9.96
C LEU A 93 6.72 25.94 10.51
N PRO A 94 6.03 25.76 11.65
CA PRO A 94 5.24 26.84 12.25
C PRO A 94 6.13 27.89 12.92
N GLU A 95 5.77 29.16 12.76
CA GLU A 95 6.41 30.26 13.52
C GLU A 95 5.96 30.27 14.99
N ASN A 96 6.72 30.97 15.84
CA ASN A 96 6.41 31.13 17.27
C ASN A 96 4.98 31.65 17.51
N ASP A 97 4.50 32.59 16.69
CA ASP A 97 3.13 33.12 16.79
C ASP A 97 2.08 32.04 16.52
N ALA A 98 2.34 31.12 15.58
CA ALA A 98 1.48 29.98 15.29
C ALA A 98 1.41 29.02 16.48
N MET A 99 2.56 28.75 17.12
CA MET A 99 2.65 27.91 18.32
C MET A 99 1.93 28.54 19.52
N ILE A 100 2.11 29.84 19.75
CA ILE A 100 1.43 30.55 20.84
C ILE A 100 -0.10 30.55 20.63
N ALA A 101 -0.55 30.68 19.38
CA ALA A 101 -1.97 30.57 19.04
C ALA A 101 -2.53 29.17 19.34
N LEU A 102 -1.76 28.11 19.05
CA LEU A 102 -2.11 26.73 19.42
C LEU A 102 -2.25 26.57 20.94
N TYR A 103 -1.30 27.08 21.73
CA TYR A 103 -1.37 26.94 23.18
C TYR A 103 -2.63 27.61 23.71
N SER A 104 -2.92 28.82 23.23
CA SER A 104 -4.10 29.59 23.60
C SER A 104 -5.40 28.86 23.26
N SER A 105 -5.50 28.24 22.08
CA SER A 105 -6.69 27.49 21.66
C SER A 105 -6.92 26.22 22.50
N ARG A 106 -5.85 25.61 23.01
CA ARG A 106 -5.89 24.41 23.87
C ARG A 106 -5.89 24.73 25.37
N GLY A 107 -5.96 26.00 25.76
CA GLY A 107 -5.92 26.43 27.16
C GLY A 107 -4.59 26.09 27.85
N LYS A 108 -3.49 26.03 27.09
CA LYS A 108 -2.13 25.74 27.51
C LYS A 108 -1.29 27.03 27.53
N SER A 109 -0.20 27.03 28.30
CA SER A 109 0.72 28.17 28.39
C SER A 109 2.05 27.91 27.66
N SER A 110 2.47 26.65 27.54
CA SER A 110 3.69 26.27 26.82
C SER A 110 3.64 24.83 26.27
N VAL A 111 4.68 24.42 25.52
CA VAL A 111 4.82 23.06 24.98
C VAL A 111 4.74 22.00 26.08
N GLU A 112 5.33 22.26 27.24
CA GLU A 112 5.44 21.31 28.34
C GLU A 112 4.08 20.96 28.97
N ASP A 113 3.03 21.72 28.70
CA ASP A 113 1.68 21.42 29.18
C ASP A 113 0.96 20.35 28.31
N PHE A 114 1.56 19.93 27.19
CA PHE A 114 1.04 18.88 26.33
C PHE A 114 1.58 17.50 26.71
N PRO A 115 0.76 16.43 26.63
CA PRO A 115 1.27 15.06 26.72
C PRO A 115 2.33 14.79 25.65
N VAL A 116 3.37 14.01 25.99
CA VAL A 116 4.48 13.68 25.08
C VAL A 116 3.98 13.03 23.79
N ASP A 117 2.97 12.17 23.86
CA ASP A 117 2.42 11.54 22.66
C ASP A 117 1.69 12.53 21.74
N THR A 118 1.06 13.56 22.31
CA THR A 118 0.47 14.67 21.52
C THR A 118 1.57 15.50 20.87
N ILE A 119 2.64 15.83 21.59
CA ILE A 119 3.82 16.53 21.04
C ILE A 119 4.39 15.74 19.85
N ARG A 120 4.63 14.43 20.03
CA ARG A 120 5.17 13.56 18.97
C ARG A 120 4.25 13.53 17.74
N ARG A 121 2.93 13.39 17.95
CA ARG A 121 1.94 13.36 16.87
C ARG A 121 1.92 14.68 16.09
N ILE A 122 1.88 15.83 16.78
CA ILE A 122 1.93 17.15 16.15
C ILE A 122 3.21 17.27 15.32
N VAL A 123 4.38 16.99 15.88
CA VAL A 123 5.66 17.09 15.16
C VAL A 123 5.67 16.19 13.92
N HIS A 124 5.23 14.94 14.05
CA HIS A 124 5.22 13.99 12.93
C HIS A 124 4.27 14.44 11.79
N ASP A 125 3.14 15.07 12.11
CA ASP A 125 2.20 15.63 11.12
C ASP A 125 2.83 16.78 10.28
N HIS A 126 3.88 17.44 10.79
CA HIS A 126 4.56 18.52 10.07
C HIS A 126 5.69 18.03 9.15
N ILE A 127 6.01 16.73 9.17
CA ILE A 127 7.19 16.18 8.49
C ILE A 127 6.77 15.10 7.51
N ILE A 128 7.13 15.29 6.25
CA ILE A 128 7.15 14.23 5.24
C ILE A 128 8.58 13.70 5.18
N ARG A 129 8.75 12.40 5.42
CA ARG A 129 10.06 11.74 5.41
C ARG A 129 10.35 11.10 4.06
N ASN A 130 11.61 11.12 3.64
CA ASN A 130 12.15 10.57 2.40
C ASN A 130 11.82 11.35 1.11
N PHE A 131 11.17 12.50 1.21
CA PHE A 131 10.82 13.35 0.07
C PHE A 131 11.16 14.81 0.32
N GLU A 132 11.65 15.45 -0.73
CA GLU A 132 11.77 16.89 -0.83
C GLU A 132 10.66 17.34 -1.78
N VAL A 133 9.56 17.85 -1.24
CA VAL A 133 8.37 18.21 -2.00
C VAL A 133 8.41 19.72 -2.21
N PRO A 134 8.93 20.20 -3.35
CA PRO A 134 8.89 21.62 -3.67
C PRO A 134 7.46 22.04 -4.00
N SER A 135 7.18 23.32 -3.86
CA SER A 135 5.86 23.89 -4.06
C SER A 135 5.39 23.82 -5.53
N MET A 136 6.29 23.56 -6.48
CA MET A 136 5.94 23.26 -7.86
C MET A 136 5.22 21.92 -8.04
N GLU A 137 5.35 20.99 -7.09
CA GLU A 137 4.61 19.73 -7.06
C GLU A 137 3.25 19.86 -6.35
N PHE A 138 2.97 21.00 -5.72
CA PHE A 138 1.69 21.23 -5.06
C PHE A 138 0.59 21.43 -6.09
N THR A 139 -0.25 20.41 -6.22
CA THR A 139 -1.53 20.46 -6.91
C THR A 139 -2.65 20.74 -5.93
N ALA A 140 -3.74 21.34 -6.39
CA ALA A 140 -4.93 21.48 -5.56
C ALA A 140 -5.47 20.08 -5.21
N GLY A 141 -5.74 19.84 -3.94
CA GLY A 141 -6.18 18.55 -3.41
C GLY A 141 -5.13 17.89 -2.52
N THR A 142 -5.27 16.57 -2.33
CA THR A 142 -4.41 15.78 -1.44
C THR A 142 -3.04 15.55 -2.05
N LEU A 143 -1.97 15.84 -1.28
CA LEU A 143 -0.61 15.48 -1.66
C LEU A 143 -0.45 13.95 -1.70
N PRO A 144 0.30 13.42 -2.67
CA PRO A 144 0.55 11.98 -2.79
C PRO A 144 1.55 11.46 -1.74
N TYR A 145 2.00 12.32 -0.84
CA TYR A 145 2.99 12.05 0.20
C TYR A 145 2.33 12.10 1.57
N LEU A 146 2.72 11.17 2.42
CA LEU A 146 2.20 11.07 3.78
C LEU A 146 3.17 11.68 4.77
N THR A 147 2.62 12.27 5.81
CA THR A 147 3.37 12.75 6.98
C THR A 147 3.94 11.55 7.75
N MET A 148 4.80 11.80 8.74
CA MET A 148 5.34 10.75 9.60
C MET A 148 4.28 10.10 10.52
N THR A 149 3.06 10.64 10.58
CA THR A 149 1.90 9.98 11.21
C THR A 149 1.07 9.16 10.23
N GLY A 150 1.47 9.10 8.95
CA GLY A 150 0.71 8.41 7.90
C GLY A 150 -0.52 9.18 7.41
N ARG A 151 -0.65 10.47 7.75
CA ARG A 151 -1.74 11.33 7.29
C ARG A 151 -1.40 12.01 5.98
N SER A 152 -2.42 12.25 5.18
CA SER A 152 -2.31 13.09 4.00
C SER A 152 -2.41 14.57 4.37
N LEU A 153 -1.73 15.41 3.60
CA LEU A 153 -1.93 16.87 3.65
C LEU A 153 -2.70 17.31 2.40
N ASN A 154 -3.74 18.11 2.60
CA ASN A 154 -4.50 18.75 1.52
C ASN A 154 -3.92 20.14 1.22
N ILE A 155 -3.76 20.48 -0.06
CA ILE A 155 -3.32 21.79 -0.51
C ILE A 155 -4.45 22.47 -1.26
N GLN A 156 -4.81 23.67 -0.81
CA GLN A 156 -5.64 24.61 -1.57
C GLN A 156 -4.77 25.71 -2.18
N ILE A 157 -5.11 26.12 -3.41
CA ILE A 157 -4.42 27.22 -4.10
C ILE A 157 -5.36 28.43 -4.12
N GLN A 158 -5.03 29.45 -3.33
CA GLN A 158 -5.84 30.67 -3.24
C GLN A 158 -5.21 31.80 -4.05
N SER A 159 -5.97 32.37 -4.97
CA SER A 159 -5.56 33.56 -5.72
C SER A 159 -5.57 34.79 -4.81
N THR A 160 -4.51 35.58 -4.84
CA THR A 160 -4.40 36.84 -4.12
C THR A 160 -4.08 37.96 -5.10
N GLY A 161 -4.36 39.21 -4.73
CA GLY A 161 -4.15 40.38 -5.59
C GLY A 161 -2.70 40.59 -6.08
N GLY A 162 -1.72 39.80 -5.61
CA GLY A 162 -0.33 39.80 -6.05
C GLY A 162 0.27 38.42 -6.40
N GLY A 163 -0.54 37.36 -6.53
CA GLY A 163 -0.05 36.00 -6.81
C GLY A 163 -0.99 34.91 -6.33
N TYR A 164 -0.44 33.81 -5.81
CA TYR A 164 -1.19 32.72 -5.19
C TYR A 164 -0.52 32.26 -3.90
N ASN A 165 -1.33 31.86 -2.93
CA ASN A 165 -0.90 31.24 -1.68
C ASN A 165 -1.33 29.77 -1.66
N PHE A 166 -0.51 28.94 -1.02
CA PHE A 166 -0.89 27.57 -0.68
C PHE A 166 -1.43 27.55 0.74
N VAL A 167 -2.55 26.85 0.93
CA VAL A 167 -3.17 26.63 2.24
C VAL A 167 -3.22 25.13 2.51
N VAL A 168 -2.56 24.70 3.59
CA VAL A 168 -2.48 23.32 4.04
C VAL A 168 -3.66 23.02 4.95
N ASN A 169 -4.37 21.91 4.68
CA ASN A 169 -5.54 21.42 5.42
C ASN A 169 -6.58 22.52 5.68
N GLU A 170 -6.81 23.39 4.69
CA GLU A 170 -7.77 24.51 4.72
C GLU A 170 -7.53 25.56 5.83
N LEU A 171 -6.49 25.36 6.63
CA LEU A 171 -6.27 26.10 7.87
C LEU A 171 -5.03 26.99 7.78
N SER A 172 -3.92 26.43 7.29
CA SER A 172 -2.57 26.97 7.49
C SER A 172 -1.97 27.49 6.20
N VAL A 173 -1.66 28.78 6.14
CA VAL A 173 -1.10 29.43 4.95
C VAL A 173 0.42 29.28 4.95
N ILE A 174 0.98 28.82 3.84
CA ILE A 174 2.43 28.80 3.62
C ILE A 174 2.90 30.23 3.34
N ARG A 175 3.70 30.79 4.26
CA ARG A 175 4.22 32.16 4.21
C ARG A 175 5.51 32.27 3.43
N ASN A 176 6.46 31.36 3.69
CA ASN A 176 7.67 31.19 2.89
C ASN A 176 7.78 29.73 2.47
N ARG A 177 7.94 29.49 1.17
CA ARG A 177 8.03 28.14 0.58
C ARG A 177 9.40 27.90 -0.04
N ASP A 178 9.71 26.64 -0.29
CA ASP A 178 10.90 26.19 -1.03
C ASP A 178 12.23 26.63 -0.41
N ILE A 179 12.31 26.68 0.92
CA ILE A 179 13.57 26.97 1.61
C ILE A 179 14.42 25.70 1.58
N ALA A 180 15.43 25.68 0.72
CA ALA A 180 16.36 24.57 0.62
C ALA A 180 17.27 24.47 1.85
N ALA A 181 17.36 23.27 2.40
CA ALA A 181 18.28 22.85 3.46
C ALA A 181 19.10 21.64 2.97
N HIS A 182 20.16 21.27 3.69
CA HIS A 182 21.09 20.25 3.21
C HIS A 182 20.47 18.85 3.12
N ASN A 183 19.44 18.61 3.91
CA ASN A 183 18.72 17.35 4.01
C ASN A 183 17.22 17.51 3.69
N GLY A 184 16.83 18.56 2.95
CA GLY A 184 15.45 18.70 2.50
C GLY A 184 14.95 20.11 2.23
N ILE A 185 13.63 20.28 2.29
CA ILE A 185 12.92 21.54 2.02
C ILE A 185 12.07 21.95 3.23
N ILE A 186 12.03 23.26 3.50
CA ILE A 186 11.20 23.86 4.54
C ILE A 186 10.13 24.76 3.90
N HIS A 187 8.89 24.61 4.37
CA HIS A 187 7.76 25.49 4.08
C HIS A 187 7.27 26.11 5.39
N VAL A 188 7.52 27.40 5.61
CA VAL A 188 7.09 28.12 6.82
C VAL A 188 5.59 28.39 6.76
N ILE A 189 4.89 28.05 7.83
CA ILE A 189 3.44 28.14 7.94
C ILE A 189 2.99 29.07 9.08
N ASP A 190 1.80 29.65 8.97
CA ASP A 190 1.27 30.61 9.95
C ASP A 190 0.34 29.99 11.01
N LYS A 191 0.01 28.72 10.88
CA LYS A 191 -0.73 27.94 11.88
C LYS A 191 -0.17 26.53 11.97
N VAL A 192 -0.25 25.95 13.16
CA VAL A 192 0.14 24.55 13.39
C VAL A 192 -0.80 23.61 12.63
N ILE A 193 -0.26 22.62 11.93
CA ILE A 193 -1.00 21.48 11.39
C ILE A 193 -1.35 20.59 12.57
N GLU A 194 -2.56 20.75 13.10
CA GLU A 194 -3.01 19.98 14.25
C GLU A 194 -3.87 18.80 13.79
N PRO A 195 -3.46 17.55 14.11
CA PRO A 195 -4.30 16.41 13.86
C PRO A 195 -5.49 16.34 14.82
N SER A 196 -6.62 15.82 14.35
CA SER A 196 -7.74 15.50 15.24
C SER A 196 -7.33 14.49 16.31
N ASP A 197 -7.67 14.80 17.57
CA ASP A 197 -7.52 13.90 18.72
C ASP A 197 -8.77 13.03 18.93
N LEU A 198 -9.85 13.34 18.22
CA LEU A 198 -11.12 12.64 18.31
C LEU A 198 -11.02 11.31 17.56
N THR A 199 -11.57 10.26 18.14
CA THR A 199 -11.88 9.04 17.39
C THR A 199 -12.89 9.34 16.29
N VAL A 200 -13.00 8.46 15.29
CA VAL A 200 -13.96 8.64 14.20
C VAL A 200 -15.40 8.74 14.72
N VAL A 201 -15.74 8.03 15.80
CA VAL A 201 -17.06 8.08 16.44
C VAL A 201 -17.30 9.45 17.06
N GLU A 202 -16.33 9.98 17.80
CA GLU A 202 -16.44 11.30 18.44
C GLU A 202 -16.50 12.42 17.40
N ALA A 203 -15.68 12.35 16.35
CA ALA A 203 -15.72 13.31 15.25
C ALA A 203 -17.09 13.27 14.54
N PHE A 204 -17.57 12.07 14.21
CA PHE A 204 -18.86 11.87 13.56
C PHE A 204 -20.04 12.35 14.43
N SER A 205 -19.96 12.20 15.76
CA SER A 205 -20.98 12.67 16.70
C SER A 205 -21.16 14.20 16.74
N GLN A 206 -20.15 14.95 16.29
CA GLN A 206 -20.16 16.41 16.28
C GLN A 206 -20.66 17.00 14.96
N ASP A 207 -20.96 16.15 13.97
CA ASP A 207 -21.42 16.56 12.66
C ASP A 207 -22.94 16.41 12.54
N ASP A 208 -23.65 17.52 12.79
CA ASP A 208 -25.13 17.57 12.81
C ASP A 208 -25.78 17.11 11.50
N ARG A 209 -25.03 17.05 10.38
CA ARG A 209 -25.54 16.53 9.10
C ARG A 209 -25.91 15.05 9.16
N PHE A 210 -25.34 14.30 10.10
CA PHE A 210 -25.45 12.84 10.19
C PHE A 210 -26.13 12.38 11.48
N SER A 211 -26.92 13.24 12.12
CA SER A 211 -27.43 13.02 13.46
C SER A 211 -28.24 11.73 13.58
N LEU A 212 -29.04 11.38 12.56
CA LEU A 212 -29.86 10.18 12.55
C LEU A 212 -29.03 8.90 12.35
N MET A 213 -28.03 8.95 11.46
CA MET A 213 -27.11 7.82 11.26
C MET A 213 -26.23 7.59 12.48
N TYR A 214 -25.75 8.66 13.14
CA TYR A 214 -25.04 8.55 14.41
C TYR A 214 -25.91 7.94 15.51
N GLN A 215 -27.19 8.34 15.62
CA GLN A 215 -28.12 7.71 16.55
C GLN A 215 -28.22 6.20 16.30
N ALA A 216 -28.39 5.77 15.05
CA ALA A 216 -28.46 4.36 14.70
C ALA A 216 -27.15 3.60 15.00
N LEU A 217 -25.98 4.23 14.78
CA LEU A 217 -24.67 3.69 15.12
C LEU A 217 -24.52 3.41 16.62
N VAL A 218 -25.04 4.29 17.47
CA VAL A 218 -25.04 4.14 18.93
C VAL A 218 -26.00 3.04 19.37
N GLU A 219 -27.25 3.08 18.91
CA GLU A 219 -28.32 2.14 19.32
C GLU A 219 -28.05 0.70 18.86
N THR A 220 -27.33 0.52 17.76
CA THR A 220 -26.90 -0.82 17.28
C THR A 220 -25.62 -1.32 17.94
N GLU A 221 -25.02 -0.55 18.85
CA GLU A 221 -23.75 -0.80 19.55
C GLU A 221 -22.50 -0.97 18.65
N LEU A 222 -22.62 -0.75 17.34
CA LEU A 222 -21.51 -0.89 16.38
C LEU A 222 -20.36 0.08 16.65
N TYR A 223 -20.64 1.24 17.26
CA TYR A 223 -19.62 2.23 17.62
C TYR A 223 -18.51 1.68 18.51
N GLN A 224 -18.78 0.64 19.32
CA GLN A 224 -17.81 0.10 20.27
C GLN A 224 -16.55 -0.43 19.57
N GLU A 225 -16.71 -1.04 18.40
CA GLU A 225 -15.58 -1.53 17.60
C GLU A 225 -14.75 -0.36 17.04
N LEU A 226 -15.41 0.74 16.65
CA LEU A 226 -14.81 1.92 16.04
C LEU A 226 -14.03 2.80 17.04
N LEU A 227 -13.99 2.44 18.33
CA LEU A 227 -13.19 3.15 19.35
C LEU A 227 -11.76 2.62 19.46
N LYS A 228 -11.43 1.48 18.83
CA LYS A 228 -10.08 0.90 18.89
C LYS A 228 -9.07 1.80 18.17
N ILE A 229 -7.89 2.01 18.76
CA ILE A 229 -6.83 2.85 18.15
C ILE A 229 -5.62 2.00 17.78
N ARG A 230 -5.11 1.22 18.72
CA ARG A 230 -3.96 0.34 18.52
C ARG A 230 -4.05 -0.90 19.39
N ASP A 231 -3.30 -1.93 19.01
CA ASP A 231 -3.04 -3.12 19.81
C ASP A 231 -1.94 -2.80 20.82
N GLU A 232 -2.33 -2.62 22.09
CA GLU A 232 -1.39 -2.30 23.18
C GLU A 232 -0.48 -3.48 23.56
N ASP A 233 -0.84 -4.70 23.16
CA ASP A 233 -0.07 -5.91 23.45
C ASP A 233 0.98 -6.21 22.37
N TYR A 234 0.95 -5.48 21.25
CA TYR A 234 1.93 -5.67 20.18
C TYR A 234 3.33 -5.22 20.62
N VAL A 235 4.24 -6.19 20.62
CA VAL A 235 5.67 -5.97 20.84
C VAL A 235 6.46 -6.64 19.73
N ILE A 236 7.50 -5.95 19.25
CA ILE A 236 8.39 -6.49 18.22
C ILE A 236 9.20 -7.63 18.84
N PRO A 237 9.13 -8.88 18.33
CA PRO A 237 9.92 -9.98 18.86
C PRO A 237 11.43 -9.74 18.67
N ALA A 238 12.23 -10.22 19.61
CA ALA A 238 13.67 -9.97 19.64
C ALA A 238 14.43 -10.51 18.42
N GLU A 239 13.92 -11.55 17.75
CA GLU A 239 14.50 -12.11 16.53
C GLU A 239 14.53 -11.12 15.35
N TYR A 240 13.70 -10.08 15.39
CA TYR A 240 13.67 -9.03 14.37
C TYR A 240 14.65 -7.88 14.64
N ALA A 241 15.33 -7.85 15.79
CA ALA A 241 16.22 -6.75 16.18
C ALA A 241 17.45 -6.61 15.26
N ASP A 242 17.92 -7.72 14.70
CA ASP A 242 19.12 -7.78 13.85
C ASP A 242 18.80 -7.93 12.36
N LEU A 243 17.59 -7.55 11.93
CA LEU A 243 17.24 -7.58 10.51
C LEU A 243 18.22 -6.71 9.70
N PRO A 244 18.81 -7.25 8.62
CA PRO A 244 19.65 -6.45 7.73
C PRO A 244 18.86 -5.26 7.20
N VAL A 245 19.47 -4.07 7.13
CA VAL A 245 18.77 -2.85 6.66
C VAL A 245 18.23 -3.03 5.25
N THR A 246 18.99 -3.69 4.37
CA THR A 246 18.61 -3.94 2.97
C THR A 246 18.67 -5.43 2.62
N ASN A 247 17.87 -5.82 1.64
CA ASN A 247 17.98 -7.14 1.01
C ASN A 247 18.90 -7.13 -0.23
N ASN A 248 19.01 -8.27 -0.88
CA ASN A 248 19.86 -8.48 -2.06
C ASN A 248 19.39 -7.75 -3.34
N ILE A 249 18.15 -7.26 -3.37
CA ILE A 249 17.62 -6.44 -4.48
C ILE A 249 17.52 -4.96 -4.10
N GLY A 250 18.09 -4.57 -2.96
CA GLY A 250 18.19 -3.20 -2.49
C GLY A 250 16.93 -2.63 -1.83
N SER A 251 15.90 -3.45 -1.60
CA SER A 251 14.72 -3.06 -0.80
C SER A 251 15.10 -2.97 0.69
N LEU A 252 14.43 -2.08 1.43
CA LEU A 252 14.60 -1.89 2.86
C LEU A 252 13.83 -2.98 3.62
N ASN A 253 14.49 -3.75 4.49
CA ASN A 253 13.74 -4.65 5.36
C ASN A 253 13.15 -3.85 6.52
N VAL A 254 11.86 -4.06 6.78
CA VAL A 254 11.10 -3.31 7.79
C VAL A 254 10.28 -4.29 8.62
N VAL A 255 10.04 -3.95 9.88
CA VAL A 255 9.07 -4.62 10.74
C VAL A 255 8.12 -3.54 11.25
N PRO A 256 6.80 -3.80 11.25
CA PRO A 256 5.85 -2.84 11.81
C PRO A 256 6.25 -2.42 13.22
N GLN A 257 6.17 -1.13 13.51
CA GLN A 257 6.53 -0.62 14.85
C GLN A 257 5.33 -0.63 15.79
N GLU A 258 4.13 -0.56 15.22
CA GLU A 258 2.85 -0.55 15.92
C GLU A 258 1.86 -1.39 15.11
N ARG A 259 0.76 -1.78 15.74
CA ARG A 259 -0.39 -2.40 15.07
C ARG A 259 -1.62 -1.53 15.32
N LEU A 260 -1.91 -0.66 14.37
CA LEU A 260 -3.01 0.30 14.44
C LEU A 260 -4.32 -0.29 13.90
N TYR A 261 -5.41 0.15 14.51
CA TYR A 261 -6.76 -0.01 14.00
C TYR A 261 -7.19 1.25 13.25
N GLY A 262 -7.97 1.07 12.20
CA GLY A 262 -8.46 2.14 11.35
C GLY A 262 -9.89 1.86 10.92
N PHE A 263 -10.70 2.90 10.75
CA PHE A 263 -12.11 2.76 10.37
C PHE A 263 -12.53 3.80 9.33
N THR A 264 -13.52 3.43 8.51
CA THR A 264 -14.20 4.34 7.60
C THR A 264 -15.70 4.26 7.80
N ILE A 265 -16.36 5.42 7.92
CA ILE A 265 -17.82 5.57 7.88
C ILE A 265 -18.20 6.19 6.54
N PHE A 266 -18.98 5.49 5.73
CA PHE A 266 -19.64 6.07 4.56
C PHE A 266 -20.99 6.66 5.00
N ALA A 267 -20.99 7.95 5.28
CA ALA A 267 -22.06 8.65 5.96
C ALA A 267 -23.16 9.12 4.99
N VAL A 268 -24.42 8.87 5.36
CA VAL A 268 -25.59 9.38 4.63
C VAL A 268 -26.18 10.52 5.44
N SER A 269 -26.29 11.72 4.85
CA SER A 269 -26.84 12.88 5.56
C SER A 269 -28.32 12.71 5.87
N ASP A 270 -28.80 13.39 6.91
CA ASP A 270 -30.21 13.41 7.29
C ASP A 270 -31.09 13.93 6.12
N VAL A 271 -30.55 14.85 5.31
CA VAL A 271 -31.21 15.34 4.09
C VAL A 271 -31.36 14.22 3.07
N THR A 272 -30.29 13.48 2.78
CA THR A 272 -30.33 12.34 1.86
C THR A 272 -31.25 11.25 2.38
N LEU A 273 -31.19 10.91 3.69
CA LEU A 273 -32.10 9.93 4.31
C LEU A 273 -33.58 10.31 4.14
N ALA A 274 -33.91 11.60 4.29
CA ALA A 274 -35.28 12.09 4.13
C ALA A 274 -35.82 11.90 2.70
N GLU A 275 -34.97 11.88 1.66
CA GLU A 275 -35.36 11.57 0.28
C GLU A 275 -35.86 10.12 0.12
N TYR A 276 -35.40 9.22 0.99
CA TYR A 276 -35.87 7.83 1.09
C TYR A 276 -37.04 7.66 2.06
N GLY A 277 -37.56 8.76 2.61
CA GLY A 277 -38.64 8.76 3.60
C GLY A 277 -38.17 8.43 5.02
N ILE A 278 -36.86 8.43 5.28
CA ILE A 278 -36.29 8.10 6.60
C ILE A 278 -36.09 9.39 7.39
N ASN A 279 -36.95 9.64 8.38
CA ASN A 279 -36.89 10.85 9.22
C ASN A 279 -36.73 10.53 10.72
N SER A 280 -36.65 9.25 11.05
CA SER A 280 -36.53 8.75 12.42
C SER A 280 -35.85 7.38 12.42
N LEU A 281 -35.42 6.93 13.60
CA LEU A 281 -34.80 5.61 13.77
C LEU A 281 -35.79 4.48 13.44
N GLU A 282 -37.08 4.70 13.71
CA GLU A 282 -38.15 3.76 13.35
C GLU A 282 -38.30 3.64 11.83
N ASP A 283 -38.28 4.75 11.10
CA ASP A 283 -38.33 4.74 9.64
C ASP A 283 -37.10 4.01 9.06
N MET A 284 -35.92 4.25 9.64
CA MET A 284 -34.67 3.61 9.21
C MET A 284 -34.72 2.10 9.45
N ALA A 285 -35.20 1.65 10.62
CA ALA A 285 -35.36 0.24 10.92
C ALA A 285 -36.38 -0.42 9.98
N ALA A 286 -37.50 0.25 9.70
CA ALA A 286 -38.51 -0.23 8.76
C ALA A 286 -37.94 -0.33 7.33
N TYR A 287 -37.21 0.69 6.87
CA TYR A 287 -36.53 0.68 5.58
C TYR A 287 -35.52 -0.47 5.48
N ALA A 288 -34.67 -0.63 6.50
CA ALA A 288 -33.70 -1.71 6.57
C ALA A 288 -34.36 -3.09 6.50
N ALA A 289 -35.48 -3.29 7.19
CA ALA A 289 -36.23 -4.55 7.15
C ALA A 289 -36.76 -4.87 5.74
N THR A 290 -37.13 -3.87 4.93
CA THR A 290 -37.57 -4.11 3.53
C THR A 290 -36.49 -4.76 2.66
N VAL A 291 -35.22 -4.56 3.02
CA VAL A 291 -34.06 -5.10 2.30
C VAL A 291 -33.58 -6.39 2.97
N TYR A 292 -33.26 -6.33 4.25
CA TYR A 292 -32.52 -7.41 4.93
C TYR A 292 -33.40 -8.58 5.36
N ASP A 293 -34.70 -8.39 5.61
CA ASP A 293 -35.61 -9.53 5.87
C ASP A 293 -35.83 -10.35 4.59
N ARG A 294 -35.76 -9.70 3.42
CA ARG A 294 -35.83 -10.38 2.12
C ARG A 294 -34.53 -11.12 1.80
N MET A 295 -33.38 -10.49 2.03
CA MET A 295 -32.06 -11.11 1.85
C MET A 295 -31.83 -12.26 2.82
N TYR A 296 -32.30 -12.13 4.06
CA TYR A 296 -32.09 -13.09 5.14
C TYR A 296 -33.42 -13.47 5.80
N PRO A 297 -34.28 -14.27 5.14
CA PRO A 297 -35.62 -14.60 5.67
C PRO A 297 -35.61 -15.30 7.03
N ASN A 298 -34.54 -16.04 7.34
CA ASN A 298 -34.37 -16.72 8.64
C ASN A 298 -34.01 -15.74 9.78
N ASP A 299 -33.67 -14.49 9.45
CA ASP A 299 -33.29 -13.43 10.39
C ASP A 299 -34.42 -12.40 10.57
N SER A 300 -35.50 -12.52 9.79
CA SER A 300 -36.64 -11.59 9.82
C SER A 300 -37.28 -11.53 11.20
N GLY A 301 -37.60 -10.31 11.64
CA GLY A 301 -38.26 -10.06 12.91
C GLY A 301 -37.38 -10.16 14.17
N ILE A 302 -36.05 -10.25 14.05
CA ILE A 302 -35.15 -10.09 15.20
C ILE A 302 -35.33 -8.68 15.76
N GLU A 303 -35.87 -8.55 16.98
CA GLU A 303 -36.15 -7.26 17.62
C GLU A 303 -34.91 -6.60 18.25
N ASP A 304 -33.93 -7.41 18.69
CA ASP A 304 -32.70 -6.93 19.29
C ASP A 304 -31.79 -6.29 18.23
N ILE A 305 -31.75 -4.96 18.21
CA ILE A 305 -30.98 -4.15 17.25
C ILE A 305 -29.46 -4.22 17.46
N THR A 306 -28.99 -4.75 18.59
CA THR A 306 -27.56 -5.00 18.84
C THR A 306 -27.09 -6.31 18.20
N ASN A 307 -28.03 -7.21 17.87
CA ASN A 307 -27.73 -8.46 17.22
C ASN A 307 -27.23 -8.21 15.78
N ARG A 308 -26.05 -8.76 15.44
CA ARG A 308 -25.44 -8.61 14.11
C ARG A 308 -26.26 -9.18 12.95
N ARG A 309 -27.31 -9.94 13.23
CA ARG A 309 -28.29 -10.45 12.25
C ARG A 309 -29.50 -9.55 12.05
N ASN A 310 -29.75 -8.59 12.95
CA ASN A 310 -30.86 -7.65 12.83
C ASN A 310 -30.70 -6.74 11.59
N SER A 311 -31.82 -6.40 10.97
CA SER A 311 -31.86 -5.63 9.73
C SER A 311 -31.28 -4.21 9.85
N LEU A 312 -31.58 -3.48 10.94
CA LEU A 312 -30.97 -2.17 11.19
C LEU A 312 -29.47 -2.30 11.47
N ASN A 313 -29.04 -3.32 12.21
CA ASN A 313 -27.62 -3.56 12.47
C ASN A 313 -26.85 -3.81 11.16
N ARG A 314 -27.34 -4.72 10.31
CA ARG A 314 -26.74 -4.99 8.98
C ARG A 314 -26.72 -3.75 8.10
N PHE A 315 -27.80 -2.97 8.12
CA PHE A 315 -27.90 -1.71 7.39
C PHE A 315 -26.80 -0.73 7.77
N ILE A 316 -26.63 -0.45 9.06
CA ILE A 316 -25.57 0.45 9.52
C ILE A 316 -24.20 -0.17 9.28
N ALA A 317 -24.00 -1.45 9.60
CA ALA A 317 -22.71 -2.11 9.45
C ALA A 317 -22.20 -2.16 8.00
N TYR A 318 -23.09 -2.11 6.99
CA TYR A 318 -22.69 -2.08 5.58
C TYR A 318 -22.09 -0.73 5.15
N HIS A 319 -22.31 0.32 5.95
CA HIS A 319 -21.69 1.63 5.78
C HIS A 319 -20.36 1.78 6.53
N LEU A 320 -19.94 0.75 7.29
CA LEU A 320 -18.73 0.78 8.11
C LEU A 320 -17.68 -0.17 7.55
N VAL A 321 -16.41 0.25 7.57
CA VAL A 321 -15.26 -0.56 7.14
C VAL A 321 -14.18 -0.51 8.21
N ASN A 322 -13.51 -1.63 8.48
CA ASN A 322 -12.40 -1.74 9.45
C ASN A 322 -11.03 -1.33 8.88
N LYS A 323 -11.04 -0.39 7.94
CA LYS A 323 -9.85 0.23 7.35
C LYS A 323 -10.01 1.74 7.40
N LYS A 324 -8.96 2.46 7.79
CA LYS A 324 -8.91 3.91 7.62
C LYS A 324 -8.61 4.20 6.15
N LEU A 325 -9.64 4.55 5.40
CA LEU A 325 -9.57 4.80 3.95
C LEU A 325 -9.88 6.28 3.67
N PRO A 326 -8.90 7.19 3.76
CA PRO A 326 -9.02 8.48 3.08
C PRO A 326 -9.29 8.22 1.60
N ARG A 327 -9.89 9.19 0.91
CA ARG A 327 -10.40 9.03 -0.47
C ARG A 327 -9.35 8.43 -1.40
N HIS A 328 -8.12 8.94 -1.34
CA HIS A 328 -7.04 8.44 -2.18
C HIS A 328 -6.71 6.94 -1.95
N LEU A 329 -7.00 6.38 -0.76
CA LEU A 329 -6.82 4.95 -0.44
C LEU A 329 -8.06 4.10 -0.71
N LEU A 330 -9.16 4.66 -1.23
CA LEU A 330 -10.31 3.87 -1.67
C LEU A 330 -9.94 3.05 -2.91
N ILE A 331 -9.42 3.73 -3.95
CA ILE A 331 -8.94 3.06 -5.16
C ILE A 331 -7.80 3.78 -5.88
N GLU A 332 -7.73 5.10 -5.79
CA GLU A 332 -6.81 5.92 -6.58
C GLU A 332 -5.33 5.56 -6.38
N ALA A 333 -4.89 5.38 -5.14
CA ALA A 333 -3.50 5.04 -4.82
C ALA A 333 -3.10 3.69 -5.41
N TYR A 334 -4.02 2.72 -5.39
CA TYR A 334 -3.81 1.39 -5.93
C TYR A 334 -3.92 1.35 -7.47
N ASP A 335 -4.65 2.30 -8.07
CA ASP A 335 -4.67 2.50 -9.51
C ASP A 335 -3.41 3.23 -10.01
N ASN A 336 -2.66 3.90 -9.13
CA ASN A 336 -1.52 4.76 -9.46
C ASN A 336 -0.26 4.42 -8.63
N THR A 337 0.17 3.16 -8.66
CA THR A 337 1.24 2.62 -7.80
C THR A 337 2.67 2.83 -8.31
N GLY A 338 2.89 3.59 -9.39
CA GLY A 338 4.22 3.83 -9.95
C GLY A 338 5.03 4.91 -9.22
N SER A 339 6.35 4.91 -9.41
CA SER A 339 7.27 5.89 -8.77
C SER A 339 7.07 7.34 -9.22
N ASN A 340 6.58 7.52 -10.45
CA ASN A 340 6.27 8.82 -11.02
C ASN A 340 4.75 8.93 -11.26
N SER A 341 4.20 10.13 -11.11
CA SER A 341 2.76 10.40 -11.25
C SER A 341 2.14 10.06 -12.62
N THR A 342 2.97 9.74 -13.62
CA THR A 342 2.54 9.41 -14.99
C THR A 342 2.52 7.92 -15.29
N GLU A 343 3.10 7.08 -14.43
CA GLU A 343 3.23 5.64 -14.68
C GLU A 343 2.50 4.82 -13.61
N SER A 344 1.92 3.70 -14.03
CA SER A 344 1.18 2.79 -13.16
C SER A 344 1.27 1.35 -13.67
N HIS A 345 1.21 0.41 -12.72
CA HIS A 345 1.03 -1.02 -12.98
C HIS A 345 -0.35 -1.32 -13.56
N SER A 346 -1.38 -0.55 -13.23
CA SER A 346 -2.71 -0.68 -13.82
C SER A 346 -2.71 -0.21 -15.27
N VAL A 347 -3.26 -1.03 -16.17
CA VAL A 347 -3.44 -0.65 -17.58
C VAL A 347 -4.64 0.28 -17.68
N LYS A 348 -4.40 1.53 -18.09
CA LYS A 348 -5.39 2.63 -18.06
C LYS A 348 -6.56 2.52 -19.05
N SER A 349 -6.62 1.50 -19.91
CA SER A 349 -7.76 1.25 -20.80
C SER A 349 -8.86 0.38 -20.21
N VAL A 350 -8.67 -0.24 -19.03
CA VAL A 350 -9.65 -1.16 -18.41
C VAL A 350 -9.90 -0.84 -16.94
N ASP A 351 -11.14 -0.61 -16.55
CA ASP A 351 -11.48 -0.20 -15.19
C ASP A 351 -10.81 -1.06 -14.10
N MET A 352 -10.40 -0.38 -13.03
CA MET A 352 -9.88 -1.00 -11.83
C MET A 352 -10.99 -1.19 -10.81
N PHE A 353 -10.88 -2.26 -10.02
CA PHE A 353 -11.83 -2.65 -9.00
C PHE A 353 -11.08 -2.94 -7.71
N GLU A 354 -11.61 -2.46 -6.60
CA GLU A 354 -11.29 -2.93 -5.26
C GLU A 354 -12.57 -3.50 -4.65
N TYR A 355 -12.41 -4.59 -3.91
CA TYR A 355 -13.51 -5.22 -3.18
C TYR A 355 -13.16 -5.16 -1.70
N ILE A 356 -14.03 -4.53 -0.94
CA ILE A 356 -13.82 -4.27 0.48
C ILE A 356 -14.88 -5.03 1.25
N GLU A 357 -14.50 -5.61 2.37
CA GLU A 357 -15.42 -6.25 3.31
C GLU A 357 -15.93 -5.20 4.30
N PRO A 358 -17.23 -4.83 4.25
CA PRO A 358 -17.84 -3.98 5.26
C PRO A 358 -17.99 -4.76 6.57
N MET A 359 -18.31 -4.05 7.64
CA MET A 359 -18.57 -4.66 8.95
C MET A 359 -19.91 -5.43 8.97
N ALA A 360 -20.76 -5.28 7.95
CA ALA A 360 -21.92 -6.15 7.76
C ALA A 360 -21.46 -7.59 7.45
N PRO A 361 -21.82 -8.58 8.29
CA PRO A 361 -21.29 -9.93 8.15
C PRO A 361 -21.57 -10.54 6.78
N ASN A 362 -20.54 -11.19 6.21
CA ASN A 362 -20.62 -11.92 4.94
C ASN A 362 -21.04 -11.08 3.72
N THR A 363 -20.70 -9.79 3.72
CA THR A 363 -21.00 -8.89 2.59
C THR A 363 -19.74 -8.36 1.94
N LEU A 364 -19.87 -7.93 0.70
CA LEU A 364 -18.76 -7.36 -0.07
C LEU A 364 -19.25 -6.06 -0.73
N LEU A 365 -18.41 -5.04 -0.66
CA LEU A 365 -18.61 -3.73 -1.28
C LEU A 365 -17.66 -3.60 -2.46
N GLU A 366 -18.19 -3.29 -3.64
CA GLU A 366 -17.36 -2.91 -4.79
C GLU A 366 -17.07 -1.42 -4.76
N ILE A 367 -15.81 -1.07 -5.01
CA ILE A 367 -15.37 0.25 -5.42
C ILE A 367 -14.67 0.10 -6.78
N ARG A 368 -14.99 0.96 -7.74
CA ARG A 368 -14.36 0.92 -9.06
C ARG A 368 -13.98 2.29 -9.59
N THR A 369 -13.07 2.28 -10.55
CA THR A 369 -12.95 3.38 -11.49
C THR A 369 -14.07 3.29 -12.51
N PHE A 370 -14.42 4.42 -13.09
CA PHE A 370 -15.25 4.49 -14.28
C PHE A 370 -14.59 5.42 -15.30
N ARG A 371 -13.63 4.84 -16.03
CA ARG A 371 -12.66 5.58 -16.84
C ARG A 371 -13.26 6.25 -18.06
N ASP A 372 -14.37 5.74 -18.59
CA ASP A 372 -15.12 6.41 -19.65
C ASP A 372 -15.52 7.85 -19.27
N ASN A 373 -15.72 8.09 -17.96
CA ASN A 373 -16.07 9.39 -17.40
C ASN A 373 -14.95 10.02 -16.54
N ASN A 374 -13.75 9.41 -16.52
CA ASN A 374 -12.64 9.79 -15.64
C ASN A 374 -13.06 9.90 -14.15
N GLU A 375 -13.91 8.98 -13.72
CA GLU A 375 -14.47 8.94 -12.37
C GLU A 375 -13.75 7.88 -11.52
N TYR A 376 -13.54 8.20 -10.24
CA TYR A 376 -13.00 7.31 -9.21
C TYR A 376 -14.07 7.12 -8.12
N ASP A 377 -13.88 6.10 -7.28
CA ASP A 377 -14.69 5.89 -6.06
C ASP A 377 -16.19 5.66 -6.34
N VAL A 378 -16.51 4.91 -7.41
CA VAL A 378 -17.90 4.53 -7.73
C VAL A 378 -18.24 3.26 -6.97
N PHE A 379 -19.23 3.32 -6.08
CA PHE A 379 -19.62 2.22 -5.21
C PHE A 379 -20.80 1.42 -5.80
N ASN A 380 -20.71 0.09 -5.75
CA ASN A 380 -21.76 -0.86 -6.13
C ASN A 380 -22.52 -0.47 -7.42
N MET A 381 -21.80 -0.22 -8.51
CA MET A 381 -22.43 0.14 -9.77
C MET A 381 -23.21 -1.05 -10.34
N ILE A 382 -24.53 -0.90 -10.43
CA ILE A 382 -25.46 -1.89 -11.01
C ILE A 382 -25.52 -1.67 -12.53
N PRO A 383 -24.97 -2.59 -13.35
CA PRO A 383 -24.83 -2.34 -14.80
C PRO A 383 -26.16 -2.21 -15.54
N SER A 384 -27.22 -2.87 -15.08
CA SER A 384 -28.53 -2.89 -15.74
C SER A 384 -29.31 -1.57 -15.59
N SER A 385 -29.15 -0.89 -14.45
CA SER A 385 -29.83 0.37 -14.14
C SER A 385 -28.91 1.59 -14.24
N GLY A 386 -27.60 1.39 -14.18
CA GLY A 386 -26.61 2.47 -14.04
C GLY A 386 -26.59 3.09 -12.64
N GLN A 387 -27.36 2.55 -11.70
CA GLN A 387 -27.38 3.02 -10.31
C GLN A 387 -26.01 2.76 -9.66
N ALA A 388 -25.48 3.77 -8.99
CA ALA A 388 -24.25 3.68 -8.21
C ALA A 388 -24.30 4.75 -7.12
N ILE A 389 -23.54 4.52 -6.05
CA ILE A 389 -23.33 5.51 -5.00
C ILE A 389 -21.98 6.20 -5.23
N ARG A 390 -21.89 7.49 -4.92
CA ARG A 390 -20.70 8.33 -5.05
C ARG A 390 -20.42 9.07 -3.75
N LEU A 391 -19.18 9.52 -3.62
CA LEU A 391 -18.83 10.49 -2.59
C LEU A 391 -19.41 11.88 -2.90
N VAL A 392 -19.92 12.57 -1.89
CA VAL A 392 -20.21 14.01 -1.96
C VAL A 392 -18.89 14.75 -1.74
N LEU A 393 -18.23 15.14 -2.84
CA LEU A 393 -16.83 15.62 -2.84
C LEU A 393 -16.56 16.86 -1.98
N ASP A 394 -17.58 17.65 -1.66
CA ASP A 394 -17.46 18.81 -0.76
C ASP A 394 -17.37 18.39 0.72
N ASN A 395 -17.55 17.10 1.04
CA ASN A 395 -17.54 16.57 2.39
C ASN A 395 -16.93 15.14 2.45
N VAL A 396 -15.67 15.04 2.06
CA VAL A 396 -14.85 13.82 2.12
C VAL A 396 -13.62 14.06 2.97
N ASP A 397 -12.91 12.98 3.31
CA ASP A 397 -11.66 13.04 4.06
C ASP A 397 -11.81 13.76 5.41
N ASN A 398 -12.96 13.61 6.08
CA ASN A 398 -13.15 14.08 7.45
C ASN A 398 -12.31 13.20 8.40
N ASP A 399 -11.03 13.54 8.52
CA ASP A 399 -10.02 12.74 9.22
C ASP A 399 -10.20 12.76 10.74
N ALA A 400 -10.00 11.61 11.35
CA ALA A 400 -10.02 11.40 12.78
C ALA A 400 -8.80 10.58 13.23
N LEU A 401 -8.61 10.45 14.54
CA LEU A 401 -7.46 9.76 15.15
C LEU A 401 -7.29 8.33 14.62
N ASN A 402 -8.37 7.55 14.60
CA ASN A 402 -8.40 6.14 14.22
C ASN A 402 -9.30 5.86 13.01
N GLY A 403 -9.66 6.87 12.24
CA GLY A 403 -10.54 6.66 11.10
C GLY A 403 -10.79 7.92 10.30
N VAL A 404 -11.78 7.82 9.42
CA VAL A 404 -12.23 8.89 8.53
C VAL A 404 -13.71 8.68 8.21
N TYR A 405 -14.46 9.73 7.93
CA TYR A 405 -15.80 9.59 7.36
C TYR A 405 -15.97 10.41 6.09
N HIS A 406 -16.75 9.87 5.17
CA HIS A 406 -17.05 10.50 3.88
C HIS A 406 -18.55 10.56 3.70
N GLU A 407 -19.08 11.70 3.30
CA GLU A 407 -20.47 11.75 2.86
C GLU A 407 -20.64 11.06 1.52
N ILE A 408 -21.74 10.30 1.39
CA ILE A 408 -22.15 9.63 0.16
C ILE A 408 -23.53 10.13 -0.31
N ASP A 409 -23.74 10.12 -1.62
CA ASP A 409 -24.93 10.71 -2.28
C ASP A 409 -26.19 9.84 -2.22
N GLY A 410 -26.11 8.67 -1.58
CA GLY A 410 -27.23 7.77 -1.39
C GLY A 410 -26.91 6.65 -0.41
N ILE A 411 -27.87 5.75 -0.18
CA ILE A 411 -27.75 4.69 0.82
C ILE A 411 -27.01 3.49 0.23
N LEU A 412 -25.96 3.00 0.92
CA LEU A 412 -25.32 1.74 0.59
C LEU A 412 -26.18 0.57 1.09
N LEU A 413 -26.52 -0.34 0.18
CA LEU A 413 -27.31 -1.53 0.49
C LEU A 413 -26.63 -2.79 -0.03
N TYR A 414 -26.66 -3.86 0.77
CA TYR A 414 -26.43 -5.21 0.27
C TYR A 414 -27.79 -5.87 0.02
N ASN A 415 -28.28 -5.74 -1.22
CA ASN A 415 -29.54 -6.29 -1.68
C ASN A 415 -29.33 -7.34 -2.79
N GLU A 416 -30.40 -7.93 -3.30
CA GLU A 416 -30.33 -8.96 -4.34
C GLU A 416 -29.65 -8.47 -5.63
N GLU A 417 -29.83 -7.19 -5.99
CA GLU A 417 -29.19 -6.61 -7.18
C GLU A 417 -27.67 -6.48 -7.00
N VAL A 418 -27.21 -6.09 -5.81
CA VAL A 418 -25.77 -6.04 -5.49
C VAL A 418 -25.18 -7.44 -5.43
N GLU A 419 -25.84 -8.40 -4.78
CA GLU A 419 -25.38 -9.79 -4.75
C GLU A 419 -25.31 -10.38 -6.18
N GLN A 420 -26.32 -10.13 -7.01
CA GLN A 420 -26.34 -10.54 -8.41
C GLN A 420 -25.24 -9.85 -9.23
N MET A 421 -25.02 -8.55 -9.01
CA MET A 421 -23.96 -7.79 -9.67
C MET A 421 -22.58 -8.35 -9.34
N LEU A 422 -22.34 -8.77 -8.09
CA LEU A 422 -21.08 -9.36 -7.68
C LEU A 422 -20.93 -10.81 -8.18
N SER A 423 -22.00 -11.62 -8.13
CA SER A 423 -21.96 -13.04 -8.50
C SER A 423 -21.97 -13.30 -10.01
N SER A 424 -22.30 -12.30 -10.83
CA SER A 424 -22.34 -12.42 -12.29
C SER A 424 -21.06 -11.99 -13.01
N LYS A 425 -20.00 -11.60 -12.29
CA LYS A 425 -18.73 -11.16 -12.85
C LYS A 425 -17.53 -11.77 -12.14
N ARG A 426 -16.37 -11.68 -12.79
CA ARG A 426 -15.10 -11.99 -12.12
C ARG A 426 -14.86 -10.98 -10.99
N ILE A 427 -14.59 -11.53 -9.82
CA ILE A 427 -14.02 -10.78 -8.70
C ILE A 427 -12.54 -11.10 -8.63
N ARG A 428 -11.68 -10.11 -8.87
CA ARG A 428 -10.23 -10.19 -8.63
C ARG A 428 -9.89 -9.30 -7.45
N MET A 429 -9.24 -9.88 -6.45
CA MET A 429 -8.84 -9.15 -5.24
C MET A 429 -7.34 -9.30 -5.04
N ASN A 430 -6.62 -8.17 -4.93
CA ASN A 430 -5.22 -8.19 -4.50
C ASN A 430 -5.12 -8.83 -3.12
N SER A 431 -4.18 -9.73 -2.90
CA SER A 431 -3.95 -10.38 -1.61
C SER A 431 -3.74 -9.40 -0.46
N ALA A 432 -3.04 -8.28 -0.71
CA ALA A 432 -2.82 -7.21 0.26
C ALA A 432 -4.12 -6.51 0.69
N SER A 433 -5.16 -6.56 -0.15
CA SER A 433 -6.47 -5.99 0.19
C SER A 433 -7.19 -6.81 1.27
N PHE A 434 -6.75 -8.02 1.59
CA PHE A 434 -7.42 -8.87 2.57
C PHE A 434 -7.16 -8.41 3.99
N PHE A 435 -6.06 -7.69 4.21
CA PHE A 435 -5.48 -7.44 5.51
C PHE A 435 -5.65 -5.96 5.90
N PRO A 436 -6.61 -5.61 6.77
CA PRO A 436 -6.77 -4.24 7.24
C PRO A 436 -5.50 -3.67 7.86
N GLU A 437 -4.68 -4.50 8.50
CA GLU A 437 -3.41 -4.09 9.11
C GLU A 437 -2.46 -3.46 8.09
N LEU A 438 -2.45 -3.90 6.82
CA LEU A 438 -1.58 -3.30 5.81
C LEU A 438 -2.03 -1.88 5.43
N THR A 439 -3.34 -1.63 5.37
CA THR A 439 -3.87 -0.30 5.09
C THR A 439 -3.74 0.61 6.31
N ASN A 440 -4.15 0.13 7.49
CA ASN A 440 -4.20 0.92 8.72
C ASN A 440 -2.82 1.35 9.23
N ASN A 441 -1.77 0.62 8.86
CA ASN A 441 -0.39 0.93 9.23
C ASN A 441 0.42 1.53 8.07
N ASN A 442 -0.25 1.97 7.00
CA ASN A 442 0.37 2.57 5.81
C ASN A 442 1.43 1.68 5.13
N ILE A 443 1.24 0.36 5.18
CA ILE A 443 2.18 -0.62 4.63
C ILE A 443 1.86 -0.91 3.16
N ARG A 444 0.57 -1.01 2.79
CA ARG A 444 0.16 -1.45 1.44
C ARG A 444 0.72 -0.54 0.35
N VAL A 445 0.53 0.77 0.48
CA VAL A 445 1.14 1.78 -0.41
C VAL A 445 2.62 1.99 -0.05
N GLY A 446 2.93 1.95 1.24
CA GLY A 446 4.27 2.20 1.77
C GLY A 446 4.67 3.67 1.70
N ASN A 447 5.89 3.97 2.13
CA ASN A 447 6.36 5.35 2.18
C ASN A 447 6.68 5.93 0.80
N ARG A 448 6.94 5.09 -0.21
CA ARG A 448 7.21 5.51 -1.59
C ARG A 448 6.24 4.81 -2.51
N ARG A 449 5.30 5.53 -3.14
CA ARG A 449 4.54 4.98 -4.27
C ARG A 449 5.56 4.50 -5.31
N GLY A 450 5.62 3.20 -5.61
CA GLY A 450 6.37 2.59 -6.72
C GLY A 450 7.89 2.75 -6.79
N GLY A 451 8.54 3.41 -5.84
CA GLY A 451 9.93 3.86 -5.94
C GLY A 451 10.98 2.96 -5.29
N TYR A 452 12.22 3.05 -5.77
CA TYR A 452 13.38 2.40 -5.13
C TYR A 452 14.01 3.29 -4.02
N PRO A 453 14.46 2.70 -2.90
CA PRO A 453 14.21 1.32 -2.50
C PRO A 453 12.75 1.12 -2.04
N SER A 454 12.15 0.02 -2.47
CA SER A 454 10.88 -0.47 -1.92
C SER A 454 11.07 -1.01 -0.50
N GLU A 455 9.99 -1.12 0.25
CA GLU A 455 9.94 -1.63 1.60
C GLU A 455 9.50 -3.10 1.59
N ARG A 456 10.28 -3.94 2.27
CA ARG A 456 10.02 -5.37 2.49
C ARG A 456 9.69 -5.59 3.95
N TYR A 457 8.40 -5.64 4.24
CA TYR A 457 7.88 -5.88 5.57
C TYR A 457 7.95 -7.36 5.95
N TYR A 458 8.39 -7.65 7.17
CA TYR A 458 8.26 -8.94 7.81
C TYR A 458 7.28 -8.80 8.97
N PHE A 459 6.34 -9.72 9.06
CA PHE A 459 5.29 -9.67 10.06
C PHE A 459 5.55 -10.73 11.14
N PRO A 460 5.66 -10.33 12.41
CA PRO A 460 5.58 -11.25 13.53
C PRO A 460 4.33 -12.12 13.43
N ARG A 461 4.43 -13.39 13.84
CA ARG A 461 3.28 -14.30 13.89
C ARG A 461 2.15 -13.68 14.72
N GLY A 462 0.93 -13.68 14.18
CA GLY A 462 -0.25 -13.09 14.81
C GLY A 462 -0.43 -11.59 14.55
N TYR A 463 0.51 -10.91 13.87
CA TYR A 463 0.35 -9.52 13.48
C TYR A 463 -0.78 -9.31 12.47
N ILE A 464 -0.91 -10.22 11.49
CA ILE A 464 -2.01 -10.23 10.52
C ILE A 464 -3.05 -11.24 10.96
N GLU A 465 -4.26 -10.77 11.30
CA GLU A 465 -5.32 -11.58 11.89
C GLU A 465 -5.78 -12.73 10.98
N ARG A 466 -5.81 -12.50 9.67
CA ARG A 466 -6.30 -13.48 8.67
C ARG A 466 -5.26 -14.49 8.22
N VAL A 467 -4.08 -14.49 8.83
CA VAL A 467 -2.95 -15.31 8.43
C VAL A 467 -2.49 -16.15 9.61
N ASP A 468 -2.76 -17.45 9.54
CA ASP A 468 -2.19 -18.42 10.46
C ASP A 468 -0.94 -19.05 9.81
N VAL A 469 0.16 -19.09 10.56
CA VAL A 469 1.47 -19.53 10.07
C VAL A 469 2.17 -20.44 11.07
N SER A 470 2.80 -21.49 10.56
CA SER A 470 3.65 -22.38 11.34
C SER A 470 4.93 -21.68 11.84
N GLU A 471 5.61 -22.28 12.82
CA GLU A 471 6.89 -21.76 13.36
C GLU A 471 8.03 -21.72 12.33
N THR A 472 7.90 -22.45 11.22
CA THR A 472 8.91 -22.49 10.15
C THR A 472 8.56 -21.58 8.97
N THR A 473 7.52 -20.76 9.12
CA THR A 473 7.01 -19.85 8.09
C THR A 473 7.34 -18.41 8.46
N GLU A 474 8.02 -17.70 7.56
CA GLU A 474 8.09 -16.24 7.63
C GLU A 474 7.04 -15.66 6.66
N PHE A 475 6.22 -14.72 7.13
CA PHE A 475 5.24 -14.00 6.31
C PHE A 475 5.73 -12.57 6.08
N GLY A 476 5.67 -12.12 4.84
CA GLY A 476 6.12 -10.78 4.48
C GLY A 476 5.38 -10.18 3.30
N TYR A 477 5.62 -8.89 3.10
CA TYR A 477 4.99 -8.10 2.05
C TYR A 477 5.99 -7.10 1.48
N PHE A 478 6.03 -6.96 0.15
CA PHE A 478 6.64 -5.81 -0.50
C PHE A 478 5.55 -4.81 -0.87
N ASN A 479 5.80 -3.53 -0.58
CA ASN A 479 5.00 -2.47 -1.18
C ASN A 479 5.32 -2.33 -2.68
N SER A 480 4.60 -1.44 -3.38
CA SER A 480 4.72 -1.36 -4.83
C SER A 480 6.12 -0.98 -5.30
N ASP A 481 6.61 -1.65 -6.33
CA ASP A 481 7.92 -1.42 -6.94
C ASP A 481 7.82 -1.51 -8.47
N ASP A 482 8.26 -0.48 -9.19
CA ASP A 482 8.20 -0.43 -10.65
C ASP A 482 8.86 -1.63 -11.36
N ARG A 483 9.77 -2.34 -10.68
CA ARG A 483 10.48 -3.52 -11.21
C ARG A 483 9.64 -4.79 -11.19
N PHE A 484 8.50 -4.81 -10.48
CA PHE A 484 7.71 -6.02 -10.25
C PHE A 484 6.60 -6.18 -11.29
N VAL A 485 6.48 -7.38 -11.87
CA VAL A 485 5.37 -7.74 -12.79
C VAL A 485 4.22 -8.36 -12.00
N ASN A 486 3.82 -7.67 -10.94
CA ASN A 486 2.79 -8.10 -10.01
C ASN A 486 1.57 -7.19 -10.16
N TYR A 487 0.39 -7.67 -9.79
CA TYR A 487 -0.80 -6.81 -9.78
C TYR A 487 -0.58 -5.69 -8.77
N GLN A 488 -0.79 -4.43 -9.17
CA GLN A 488 -0.46 -3.24 -8.35
C GLN A 488 1.05 -3.07 -8.03
N GLY A 489 1.92 -3.95 -8.51
CA GLY A 489 3.37 -3.89 -8.31
C GLY A 489 3.84 -4.34 -6.92
N ASP A 490 2.94 -4.92 -6.10
CA ASP A 490 3.22 -5.36 -4.74
C ASP A 490 3.35 -6.89 -4.63
N GLU A 491 3.79 -7.40 -3.48
CA GLU A 491 3.99 -8.84 -3.32
C GLU A 491 3.78 -9.32 -1.89
N VAL A 492 2.78 -10.17 -1.66
CA VAL A 492 2.75 -11.03 -0.48
C VAL A 492 3.63 -12.25 -0.73
N PHE A 493 4.58 -12.49 0.19
CA PHE A 493 5.52 -13.60 0.09
C PHE A 493 5.65 -14.37 1.40
N LEU A 494 6.00 -15.65 1.28
CA LEU A 494 6.34 -16.50 2.41
C LEU A 494 7.66 -17.23 2.18
N LEU A 495 8.45 -17.38 3.23
CA LEU A 495 9.74 -18.05 3.22
C LEU A 495 9.78 -19.24 4.18
N GLY A 496 10.85 -20.01 4.06
CA GLY A 496 11.08 -21.21 4.88
C GLY A 496 10.36 -22.44 4.35
N MET A 497 10.24 -23.46 5.21
CA MET A 497 9.37 -24.60 4.96
C MET A 497 7.97 -24.21 5.42
N TYR A 498 7.33 -23.37 4.62
CA TYR A 498 6.08 -22.73 4.99
C TYR A 498 4.93 -23.74 5.09
N GLU A 499 4.15 -23.58 6.15
CA GLU A 499 2.77 -24.04 6.29
C GLU A 499 1.95 -22.85 6.79
N PHE A 500 0.89 -22.51 6.06
CA PHE A 500 0.06 -21.36 6.39
C PHE A 500 -1.36 -21.49 5.85
N THR A 501 -2.27 -20.72 6.45
CA THR A 501 -3.65 -20.54 6.00
C THR A 501 -3.96 -19.05 5.91
N ILE A 502 -4.52 -18.62 4.78
CA ILE A 502 -5.09 -17.27 4.59
C ILE A 502 -6.61 -17.39 4.55
N VAL A 503 -7.30 -16.52 5.28
CA VAL A 503 -8.75 -16.36 5.21
C VAL A 503 -9.10 -15.26 4.22
N THR A 504 -9.91 -15.58 3.21
CA THR A 504 -10.35 -14.62 2.18
C THR A 504 -11.41 -13.66 2.73
N PRO A 505 -11.63 -12.48 2.11
CA PRO A 505 -12.91 -11.79 2.20
C PRO A 505 -14.08 -12.69 1.79
N PRO A 506 -15.33 -12.35 2.14
CA PRO A 506 -16.47 -13.17 1.80
C PRO A 506 -16.65 -13.24 0.28
N VAL A 507 -16.90 -14.45 -0.21
CA VAL A 507 -17.20 -14.70 -1.61
C VAL A 507 -18.72 -14.87 -1.74
N PRO A 508 -19.40 -14.14 -2.64
CA PRO A 508 -20.84 -14.29 -2.84
C PRO A 508 -21.25 -15.74 -3.20
N PRO A 509 -22.53 -16.10 -3.04
CA PRO A 509 -23.03 -17.40 -3.45
C PRO A 509 -22.88 -17.59 -4.97
N GLY A 510 -22.57 -18.81 -5.39
CA GLY A 510 -22.39 -19.12 -6.81
C GLY A 510 -21.44 -20.29 -7.05
N THR A 511 -21.21 -20.61 -8.32
CA THR A 511 -20.22 -21.61 -8.72
C THR A 511 -19.10 -20.94 -9.48
N TYR A 512 -17.88 -21.07 -8.97
CA TYR A 512 -16.72 -20.31 -9.42
C TYR A 512 -15.57 -21.22 -9.80
N GLU A 513 -14.86 -20.91 -10.89
CA GLU A 513 -13.47 -21.30 -11.03
C GLU A 513 -12.61 -20.37 -10.17
N VAL A 514 -11.96 -20.95 -9.16
CA VAL A 514 -11.07 -20.20 -8.26
C VAL A 514 -9.64 -20.29 -8.78
N ARG A 515 -8.98 -19.14 -8.85
CA ARG A 515 -7.61 -19.02 -9.34
C ARG A 515 -6.79 -18.11 -8.44
N PHE A 516 -5.47 -18.24 -8.52
CA PHE A 516 -4.58 -17.22 -7.96
C PHE A 516 -3.49 -16.82 -8.95
N GLY A 517 -3.06 -15.56 -8.87
CA GLY A 517 -1.94 -15.01 -9.61
C GLY A 517 -0.61 -15.24 -8.89
N PHE A 518 0.45 -15.51 -9.66
CA PHE A 518 1.81 -15.55 -9.14
C PHE A 518 2.84 -15.19 -10.21
N VAL A 519 4.02 -14.75 -9.77
CA VAL A 519 5.18 -14.51 -10.63
C VAL A 519 6.22 -15.62 -10.46
N ALA A 520 6.49 -16.33 -11.55
CA ALA A 520 7.47 -17.41 -11.59
C ALA A 520 8.90 -16.87 -11.64
N THR A 521 9.74 -17.28 -10.67
CA THR A 521 11.16 -16.94 -10.62
C THR A 521 12.00 -18.13 -10.14
N GLY A 522 13.30 -18.12 -10.44
CA GLY A 522 14.20 -19.20 -10.00
C GLY A 522 14.32 -19.37 -8.47
N ASN A 523 13.90 -18.37 -7.70
CA ASN A 523 13.95 -18.39 -6.23
C ASN A 523 12.69 -19.02 -5.59
N ARG A 524 11.66 -19.34 -6.38
CA ARG A 524 10.39 -19.85 -5.85
C ARG A 524 10.45 -21.32 -5.44
N GLY A 525 9.65 -21.66 -4.44
CA GLY A 525 9.49 -23.04 -3.96
C GLY A 525 8.52 -23.88 -4.79
N ALA A 526 8.17 -25.03 -4.24
CA ALA A 526 7.02 -25.82 -4.71
C ALA A 526 6.11 -26.13 -3.52
N ALA A 527 4.79 -26.15 -3.73
CA ALA A 527 3.81 -26.27 -2.67
C ALA A 527 2.59 -27.11 -3.04
N GLN A 528 2.06 -27.86 -2.07
CA GLN A 528 0.70 -28.39 -2.16
C GLN A 528 -0.29 -27.29 -1.71
N LEU A 529 -1.34 -27.11 -2.50
CA LEU A 529 -2.39 -26.13 -2.27
C LEU A 529 -3.66 -26.83 -1.80
N TYR A 530 -4.43 -26.16 -0.95
CA TYR A 530 -5.70 -26.64 -0.43
C TYR A 530 -6.73 -25.50 -0.42
N TRP A 531 -7.97 -25.83 -0.75
CA TRP A 531 -9.12 -24.93 -0.64
C TRP A 531 -10.11 -25.52 0.35
N ASN A 532 -10.39 -24.81 1.45
CA ASN A 532 -11.21 -25.30 2.57
C ASN A 532 -10.79 -26.71 3.04
N GLY A 533 -9.47 -26.92 3.18
CA GLY A 533 -8.87 -28.21 3.58
C GLY A 533 -8.83 -29.28 2.48
N ILE A 534 -9.41 -29.05 1.30
CA ILE A 534 -9.41 -30.02 0.19
C ILE A 534 -8.21 -29.77 -0.74
N PRO A 535 -7.36 -30.76 -1.04
CA PRO A 535 -6.24 -30.58 -1.96
C PRO A 535 -6.66 -30.09 -3.36
N SER A 536 -6.04 -29.02 -3.84
CA SER A 536 -6.28 -28.39 -5.15
C SER A 536 -5.22 -28.84 -6.16
N GLY A 537 -5.45 -29.97 -6.81
CA GLY A 537 -4.54 -30.55 -7.80
C GLY A 537 -3.22 -31.07 -7.20
N ILE A 538 -2.24 -31.32 -8.07
CA ILE A 538 -0.88 -31.74 -7.67
C ILE A 538 -0.06 -30.55 -7.15
N PRO A 539 1.05 -30.79 -6.41
CA PRO A 539 1.92 -29.71 -5.97
C PRO A 539 2.37 -28.80 -7.12
N LEU A 540 2.22 -27.50 -6.92
CA LEU A 540 2.62 -26.46 -7.85
C LEU A 540 4.11 -26.15 -7.67
N ASP A 541 4.86 -26.15 -8.76
CA ASP A 541 6.24 -25.65 -8.80
C ASP A 541 6.23 -24.21 -9.32
N LEU A 542 6.35 -23.24 -8.41
CA LEU A 542 6.28 -21.81 -8.72
C LEU A 542 7.55 -21.32 -9.43
N SER A 543 8.62 -22.12 -9.50
CA SER A 543 9.85 -21.70 -10.19
C SER A 543 9.81 -21.90 -11.71
N ARG A 544 8.75 -22.51 -12.22
CA ARG A 544 8.60 -22.80 -13.65
C ARG A 544 7.92 -21.62 -14.34
N ASN A 545 8.67 -20.95 -15.20
CA ASN A 545 8.11 -19.92 -16.08
C ASN A 545 7.16 -20.53 -17.13
N ALA A 546 6.36 -19.69 -17.75
CA ALA A 546 5.30 -20.09 -18.66
C ALA A 546 5.79 -20.87 -19.90
N GLY A 547 7.05 -20.69 -20.30
CA GLY A 547 7.68 -21.40 -21.41
C GLY A 547 7.90 -22.90 -21.15
N HIS A 548 7.71 -23.37 -19.91
CA HIS A 548 7.79 -24.79 -19.61
C HIS A 548 6.70 -25.59 -20.34
N ALA A 549 7.06 -26.74 -20.93
CA ALA A 549 6.17 -27.51 -21.81
C ALA A 549 4.87 -27.99 -21.12
N SER A 550 4.87 -28.16 -19.79
CA SER A 550 3.67 -28.51 -19.02
C SER A 550 2.68 -27.36 -18.86
N ILE A 551 3.10 -26.11 -19.07
CA ILE A 551 2.26 -24.90 -18.96
C ILE A 551 1.72 -24.56 -20.34
N GLY A 552 2.58 -24.53 -21.37
CA GLY A 552 2.15 -24.41 -22.76
C GLY A 552 1.80 -22.99 -23.21
N TYR A 553 2.44 -21.98 -22.61
CA TYR A 553 2.27 -20.60 -23.00
C TYR A 553 2.79 -20.33 -24.41
N ILE A 554 2.00 -19.57 -25.18
CA ILE A 554 2.40 -18.93 -26.43
C ILE A 554 2.07 -17.45 -26.29
N ALA A 555 3.04 -16.58 -26.58
CA ALA A 555 2.83 -15.14 -26.50
C ALA A 555 1.77 -14.70 -27.53
N PRO A 556 0.77 -13.89 -27.13
CA PRO A 556 -0.16 -13.28 -28.08
C PRO A 556 0.59 -12.59 -29.24
N GLY A 557 0.01 -12.61 -30.42
CA GLY A 557 0.58 -12.06 -31.65
C GLY A 557 1.66 -12.93 -32.31
N SER A 558 2.12 -14.01 -31.65
CA SER A 558 3.14 -14.90 -32.22
C SER A 558 2.57 -15.95 -33.18
N ASP A 559 1.30 -16.32 -33.02
CA ASP A 559 0.57 -17.20 -33.96
C ASP A 559 -0.39 -16.36 -34.82
N PRO A 560 -0.19 -16.28 -36.14
CA PRO A 560 -1.11 -15.58 -37.03
C PRO A 560 -2.56 -16.10 -37.01
N ASN A 561 -2.79 -17.34 -36.57
CA ASN A 561 -4.12 -17.94 -36.46
C ASN A 561 -4.77 -17.71 -35.09
N ASP A 562 -4.01 -17.25 -34.10
CA ASP A 562 -4.47 -16.92 -32.74
C ASP A 562 -3.81 -15.61 -32.27
N PRO A 563 -4.08 -14.48 -32.95
CA PRO A 563 -3.37 -13.22 -32.71
C PRO A 563 -3.56 -12.70 -31.27
N GLU A 564 -4.68 -13.00 -30.62
CA GLU A 564 -4.94 -12.59 -29.23
C GLU A 564 -4.54 -13.67 -28.20
N GLY A 565 -4.16 -14.86 -28.66
CA GLY A 565 -3.73 -15.97 -27.82
C GLY A 565 -4.88 -16.67 -27.06
N PHE A 566 -6.13 -16.55 -27.52
CA PHE A 566 -7.33 -17.08 -26.85
C PHE A 566 -7.45 -18.60 -26.98
N GLU A 567 -7.11 -19.16 -28.14
CA GLU A 567 -7.08 -20.62 -28.29
C GLU A 567 -5.94 -21.22 -27.45
N ASN A 568 -4.79 -20.54 -27.37
CA ASN A 568 -3.73 -20.92 -26.45
C ASN A 568 -4.16 -20.81 -24.98
N ASP A 569 -4.95 -19.81 -24.58
CA ASP A 569 -5.52 -19.75 -23.23
C ASP A 569 -6.38 -20.97 -22.92
N ARG A 570 -7.27 -21.36 -23.84
CA ARG A 570 -8.09 -22.57 -23.67
C ARG A 570 -7.21 -23.81 -23.50
N MET A 571 -6.11 -23.91 -24.25
CA MET A 571 -5.15 -25.01 -24.10
C MET A 571 -4.39 -24.98 -22.77
N MET A 572 -3.97 -23.80 -22.30
CA MET A 572 -3.33 -23.63 -20.99
C MET A 572 -4.31 -23.98 -19.86
N ARG A 573 -5.59 -23.59 -20.00
CA ARG A 573 -6.64 -23.88 -19.01
C ARG A 573 -6.80 -25.37 -18.77
N ASN A 574 -6.77 -26.17 -19.84
CA ASN A 574 -6.79 -27.64 -19.77
C ASN A 574 -5.59 -28.24 -18.99
N ARG A 575 -4.53 -27.46 -18.80
CA ARG A 575 -3.33 -27.82 -18.02
C ARG A 575 -3.35 -27.20 -16.60
N GLY A 576 -4.42 -26.49 -16.25
CA GLY A 576 -4.61 -25.80 -14.98
C GLY A 576 -3.90 -24.45 -14.89
N TYR A 577 -3.57 -23.81 -16.01
CA TYR A 577 -2.89 -22.51 -16.05
C TYR A 577 -3.65 -21.52 -16.92
N MET A 578 -3.48 -20.23 -16.66
CA MET A 578 -3.89 -19.15 -17.56
C MET A 578 -2.76 -18.13 -17.67
N LYS A 579 -2.70 -17.36 -18.76
CA LYS A 579 -1.83 -16.18 -18.86
C LYS A 579 -2.16 -15.19 -17.74
N ALA A 580 -1.22 -14.30 -17.39
CA ALA A 580 -1.57 -13.16 -16.56
C ALA A 580 -2.67 -12.29 -17.21
N PRO A 581 -3.48 -11.58 -16.40
CA PRO A 581 -4.47 -10.62 -16.85
C PRO A 581 -3.89 -9.55 -17.77
N ALA A 582 -4.69 -9.10 -18.73
CA ALA A 582 -4.32 -7.97 -19.58
C ALA A 582 -4.36 -6.62 -18.83
N SER A 583 -5.01 -6.57 -17.67
CA SER A 583 -5.35 -5.35 -16.93
C SER A 583 -4.21 -4.73 -16.12
N PHE A 584 -3.04 -5.37 -16.08
CA PHE A 584 -1.87 -4.79 -15.43
C PHE A 584 -0.59 -5.07 -16.24
N ARG A 585 0.48 -4.39 -15.87
CA ARG A 585 1.79 -4.43 -16.53
C ARG A 585 2.90 -4.15 -15.52
N VAL A 586 4.12 -4.48 -15.90
CA VAL A 586 5.32 -3.98 -15.23
C VAL A 586 5.68 -2.61 -15.79
N ILE A 587 6.07 -1.67 -14.94
CA ILE A 587 6.51 -0.33 -15.36
C ILE A 587 7.93 -0.42 -15.92
N ASN A 588 8.86 -0.98 -15.14
CA ASN A 588 10.25 -1.22 -15.53
C ASN A 588 10.51 -2.71 -15.81
N GLY A 589 10.26 -3.12 -17.06
CA GLY A 589 10.38 -4.52 -17.51
C GLY A 589 11.81 -5.08 -17.64
N THR A 590 12.86 -4.33 -17.24
CA THR A 590 14.27 -4.73 -17.42
C THR A 590 14.58 -6.10 -16.83
N TRP A 591 13.97 -6.44 -15.69
CA TRP A 591 14.18 -7.71 -15.00
C TRP A 591 13.64 -8.94 -15.75
N TYR A 592 12.60 -8.74 -16.56
CA TYR A 592 11.90 -9.84 -17.22
C TYR A 592 12.16 -9.91 -18.72
N GLY A 593 12.84 -8.91 -19.30
CA GLY A 593 13.25 -8.91 -20.70
C GLY A 593 12.08 -8.94 -21.68
N HIS A 594 10.90 -8.46 -21.29
CA HIS A 594 9.69 -8.43 -22.12
C HIS A 594 8.95 -7.09 -22.04
N SER A 595 7.94 -6.94 -22.90
CA SER A 595 7.11 -5.72 -23.05
C SER A 595 6.51 -5.25 -21.72
N THR A 596 6.49 -3.93 -21.53
CA THR A 596 5.84 -3.20 -20.43
C THR A 596 4.38 -2.87 -20.72
N GLN A 597 3.81 -3.35 -21.84
CA GLN A 597 2.44 -2.99 -22.22
C GLN A 597 1.40 -3.77 -21.41
N SER A 598 1.65 -5.05 -21.14
CA SER A 598 0.72 -5.91 -20.40
C SER A 598 1.44 -7.15 -19.87
N ALA A 599 1.12 -7.56 -18.65
CA ALA A 599 1.65 -8.77 -18.02
C ALA A 599 1.27 -10.04 -18.80
N ARG A 600 0.12 -10.02 -19.51
CA ARG A 600 -0.35 -11.11 -20.38
C ARG A 600 0.65 -11.50 -21.48
N GLN A 601 1.50 -10.56 -21.90
CA GLN A 601 2.49 -10.75 -22.98
C GLN A 601 3.80 -11.40 -22.50
N GLY A 602 4.01 -11.45 -21.18
CA GLY A 602 5.22 -11.99 -20.58
C GLY A 602 5.06 -13.44 -20.08
N PRO A 603 6.12 -14.25 -20.11
CA PRO A 603 6.08 -15.62 -19.59
C PRO A 603 6.32 -15.72 -18.07
N SER A 604 6.45 -14.60 -17.36
CA SER A 604 6.81 -14.56 -15.94
C SER A 604 5.59 -14.63 -15.02
N ALA A 605 4.56 -13.83 -15.29
CA ALA A 605 3.33 -13.79 -14.52
C ALA A 605 2.31 -14.80 -15.07
N LEU A 606 1.70 -15.57 -14.16
CA LEU A 606 0.78 -16.65 -14.48
C LEU A 606 -0.39 -16.66 -13.51
N ARG A 607 -1.47 -17.32 -13.92
CA ARG A 607 -2.54 -17.73 -13.01
C ARG A 607 -2.59 -19.25 -12.91
N ARG A 608 -2.78 -19.74 -11.69
CA ARG A 608 -3.02 -21.16 -11.40
C ARG A 608 -4.49 -21.36 -11.07
N ILE A 609 -5.11 -22.35 -11.71
CA ILE A 609 -6.47 -22.79 -11.39
C ILE A 609 -6.40 -23.73 -10.20
N LEU A 610 -7.15 -23.40 -9.14
CA LEU A 610 -7.28 -24.25 -7.95
C LEU A 610 -8.36 -25.32 -8.16
N GLY A 611 -9.47 -24.94 -8.79
CA GLY A 611 -10.59 -25.82 -9.08
C GLY A 611 -11.88 -25.06 -9.34
N ILE A 612 -12.97 -25.80 -9.52
CA ILE A 612 -14.33 -25.26 -9.56
C ILE A 612 -15.00 -25.60 -8.23
N TYR A 613 -15.58 -24.60 -7.56
CA TYR A 613 -16.19 -24.72 -6.25
C TYR A 613 -17.56 -24.05 -6.25
N THR A 614 -18.51 -24.63 -5.53
CA THR A 614 -19.84 -24.06 -5.31
C THR A 614 -19.94 -23.55 -3.88
N PHE A 615 -20.40 -22.31 -3.72
CA PHE A 615 -20.64 -21.65 -2.45
C PHE A 615 -22.14 -21.41 -2.32
N ASP A 616 -22.76 -22.05 -1.32
CA ASP A 616 -24.21 -21.98 -1.11
C ASP A 616 -24.68 -20.65 -0.48
N GLU A 617 -23.75 -19.93 0.15
CA GLU A 617 -23.99 -18.69 0.87
C GLU A 617 -22.72 -17.82 0.79
N ALA A 618 -22.88 -16.51 0.98
CA ALA A 618 -21.75 -15.62 1.11
C ALA A 618 -20.98 -15.93 2.40
N LYS A 619 -19.66 -16.17 2.32
CA LYS A 619 -18.78 -16.34 3.49
C LYS A 619 -17.30 -16.31 3.14
N ASN A 620 -16.47 -16.16 4.16
CA ASN A 620 -15.02 -16.30 4.05
C ASN A 620 -14.63 -17.77 3.78
N HIS A 621 -13.48 -17.96 3.12
CA HIS A 621 -12.92 -19.27 2.81
C HIS A 621 -11.44 -19.37 3.19
N GLU A 622 -10.97 -20.59 3.39
CA GLU A 622 -9.58 -20.86 3.78
C GLU A 622 -8.76 -21.33 2.57
N PHE A 623 -7.65 -20.63 2.33
CA PHE A 623 -6.61 -21.05 1.40
C PHE A 623 -5.37 -21.50 2.19
N THR A 624 -5.15 -22.81 2.23
CA THR A 624 -4.04 -23.41 2.97
C THR A 624 -2.96 -23.90 2.02
N VAL A 625 -1.69 -23.69 2.38
CA VAL A 625 -0.54 -24.01 1.55
C VAL A 625 0.54 -24.68 2.39
N ARG A 626 1.15 -25.73 1.84
CA ARG A 626 2.25 -26.47 2.47
C ARG A 626 3.43 -26.63 1.51
N ALA A 627 4.61 -26.23 1.95
CA ALA A 627 5.84 -26.37 1.17
C ALA A 627 6.16 -27.85 0.90
N ALA A 628 6.27 -28.19 -0.37
CA ALA A 628 6.84 -29.46 -0.85
C ALA A 628 8.35 -29.31 -1.16
N ARG A 629 8.79 -28.10 -1.49
CA ARG A 629 10.20 -27.73 -1.70
C ARG A 629 10.42 -26.30 -1.21
N SER A 630 11.49 -26.11 -0.45
CA SER A 630 11.94 -24.79 0.02
C SER A 630 12.11 -23.80 -1.14
N GLY A 631 11.90 -22.53 -0.81
CA GLY A 631 11.95 -21.38 -1.70
C GLY A 631 10.85 -20.40 -1.30
N GLU A 632 10.72 -19.30 -2.02
CA GLU A 632 9.66 -18.33 -1.74
C GLU A 632 8.32 -18.81 -2.30
N PHE A 633 7.26 -18.75 -1.50
CA PHE A 633 5.89 -18.79 -2.01
C PHE A 633 5.44 -17.36 -2.26
N MET A 634 4.77 -17.14 -3.38
CA MET A 634 4.24 -15.83 -3.71
C MET A 634 2.79 -15.93 -4.10
N PHE A 635 2.02 -15.00 -3.57
CA PHE A 635 0.58 -14.91 -3.73
C PHE A 635 0.23 -13.47 -4.09
N ASP A 636 -0.19 -13.25 -5.34
CA ASP A 636 -0.46 -11.90 -5.87
C ASP A 636 -1.91 -11.48 -5.57
N TYR A 637 -2.85 -12.25 -6.12
CA TYR A 637 -4.29 -12.00 -6.04
C TYR A 637 -5.07 -13.32 -6.13
N LEU A 638 -6.31 -13.33 -5.64
CA LEU A 638 -7.30 -14.37 -5.96
C LEU A 638 -8.27 -13.88 -7.02
N GLU A 639 -8.75 -14.82 -7.83
CA GLU A 639 -9.87 -14.62 -8.74
C GLU A 639 -10.98 -15.63 -8.44
N PHE A 640 -12.20 -15.12 -8.40
CA PHE A 640 -13.43 -15.90 -8.39
C PHE A 640 -14.15 -15.61 -9.69
N VAL A 641 -14.15 -16.58 -10.60
CA VAL A 641 -14.75 -16.43 -11.93
C VAL A 641 -16.01 -17.28 -12.01
N PRO A 642 -17.21 -16.67 -12.11
CA PRO A 642 -18.45 -17.43 -12.29
C PRO A 642 -18.35 -18.35 -13.50
N VAL A 643 -18.83 -19.59 -13.38
CA VAL A 643 -18.70 -20.56 -14.47
C VAL A 643 -19.44 -20.13 -15.75
N GLU A 644 -20.44 -19.28 -15.62
CA GLU A 644 -21.26 -18.71 -16.68
C GLU A 644 -20.49 -17.73 -17.57
N VAL A 645 -19.41 -17.12 -17.07
CA VAL A 645 -18.60 -16.15 -17.83
C VAL A 645 -17.26 -16.70 -18.31
N LEU A 646 -16.91 -17.94 -17.97
CA LEU A 646 -15.60 -18.54 -18.27
C LEU A 646 -15.24 -18.56 -19.76
N GLU A 647 -16.23 -18.74 -20.64
CA GLU A 647 -16.00 -18.76 -22.09
C GLU A 647 -15.71 -17.37 -22.67
N PHE A 648 -16.08 -16.31 -21.94
CA PHE A 648 -16.02 -14.92 -22.37
C PHE A 648 -15.05 -14.07 -21.54
N GLU A 649 -14.35 -14.68 -20.60
CA GLU A 649 -13.41 -13.99 -19.74
C GLU A 649 -12.08 -13.73 -20.45
N ASP A 650 -11.55 -12.51 -20.34
CA ASP A 650 -10.29 -12.06 -20.95
C ASP A 650 -10.24 -12.12 -22.50
N ILE A 651 -11.40 -12.16 -23.17
CA ILE A 651 -11.55 -11.99 -24.63
C ILE A 651 -12.00 -10.59 -25.07
N TYR A 652 -12.18 -9.65 -24.12
CA TYR A 652 -12.63 -8.28 -24.35
C TYR A 652 -11.67 -7.24 -23.78
#